data_AF-A0A6P0K160-F1
#
_entry.id   AF-A0A6P0K160-F1
#
_cell.length_a   1.000
_cell.length_b   1.000
_cell.length_c   1.000
_cell.angle_alpha   90.00
_cell.angle_beta   90.00
_cell.angle_gamma   90.00
#
_symmetry.space_group_name_H-M   'P 1'
#
loop_
_entity.id
_entity.type
_entity.pdbx_description
1 polymer ?
#
loop_
_entity_poly.entity_id
_entity_poly.type
_entity_poly.pdbx_seq_one_letter_code
_entity_poly.pdbx_strand_id
1 'polypeptide(L)'
;MNTFDDPVLPNYSYLGYSYNILKLDPTDLMEIESDKNLKDDPPPATNPRNVVDLNAQGFEPAGDQPYLKPKNTIYLSTPSMTDEVFAKYQRNVSEYYEQHTSALSLGLGLFGGIFGFTFSRSYNRFVQESTDKTRLAVYSHQYVQNHRLALSESENAVVDQIKRYFKLGQEFQNRVKELPNSRDDEEDREKYKNFIEDVGTHYTWQVGFGGRKNNYSYISKDSYERLEGEGTNVNLGAEWSFKKITGQVGADFEEENMRRFQEEAADYYHKIVTEGGSVGIADLEDWVQTIPDNPVPVKIKIALVYELLIPELFEDEPEINLKRQLMEDAYQDYLKENGIPGETRPVLTVVYDYNDQLYQCDYTALEWPPEENNNLEWNKGIQVAPSAGQYHAVAWYENKETLYSVFFPMYPMRGLGYSEVYQFGWATKLLSNNDTSIYYSEMALAEFNDKLYCVFVATPETPRFCYTSFDRNNNAWTSPKQIGNYVPKSSPAIAAYNNKLYLACRHEDNLNEAYYSLIAMDKSENWEHVYNAGHDGELRQLGIALFEDKLVVGVTNTNKDGRYMLRYSVYKDDKWLGGGSTPTEDPAFFTTLMEFNNKLFFVYNTNDRRLFFCTAEFDSHGTHLRFSQHKRIMNNNALFFDVAVRKSNLPLFPPKMN
;
A
#
# COMPACT_ATOMS: atom_id res chain seq x y z
N MET A 1 20.46 -7.40 45.60
CA MET A 1 20.81 -6.25 46.47
C MET A 1 21.10 -5.13 45.50
N ASN A 2 20.10 -4.30 45.16
CA ASN A 2 20.26 -3.27 44.14
C ASN A 2 20.70 -1.99 44.86
N THR A 3 21.94 -1.59 44.60
CA THR A 3 22.51 -0.33 45.05
C THR A 3 22.01 0.79 44.12
N PHE A 4 21.85 2.01 44.65
CA PHE A 4 21.43 3.21 43.92
C PHE A 4 22.39 3.67 42.79
N ASP A 5 23.31 2.81 42.36
CA ASP A 5 24.38 3.08 41.39
C ASP A 5 24.24 2.25 40.09
N ASP A 6 23.16 1.49 39.91
CA ASP A 6 22.92 0.74 38.66
C ASP A 6 22.82 1.71 37.46
N PRO A 7 23.51 1.44 36.33
CA PRO A 7 23.44 2.31 35.17
C PRO A 7 22.04 2.32 34.54
N VAL A 8 21.67 3.45 33.94
CA VAL A 8 20.45 3.51 33.11
C VAL A 8 20.66 2.70 31.83
N LEU A 9 19.63 1.97 31.43
CA LEU A 9 19.61 1.15 30.21
C LEU A 9 20.11 1.97 29.01
N PRO A 10 21.16 1.55 28.29
CA PRO A 10 21.66 2.29 27.13
C PRO A 10 20.58 2.51 26.07
N ASN A 11 20.63 3.65 25.38
CA ASN A 11 19.73 3.99 24.27
C ASN A 11 18.22 3.99 24.62
N TYR A 12 17.84 4.00 25.90
CA TYR A 12 16.43 4.03 26.33
C TYR A 12 15.62 5.20 25.73
N SER A 13 16.29 6.31 25.39
CA SER A 13 15.67 7.51 24.82
C SER A 13 15.09 7.30 23.42
N TYR A 14 15.38 6.16 22.78
CA TYR A 14 14.73 5.78 21.53
C TYR A 14 13.27 5.35 21.74
N LEU A 15 12.81 5.14 22.97
CA LEU A 15 11.39 5.05 23.31
C LEU A 15 10.83 6.48 23.49
N GLY A 16 9.73 6.81 22.83
CA GLY A 16 9.19 8.18 22.76
C GLY A 16 9.89 9.07 21.70
N TYR A 17 10.86 8.52 20.97
CA TYR A 17 11.61 9.22 19.94
C TYR A 17 10.76 9.49 18.72
N SER A 18 10.83 10.71 18.22
CA SER A 18 10.06 11.16 17.06
C SER A 18 10.74 10.84 15.74
N TYR A 19 9.93 10.52 14.75
CA TYR A 19 10.35 10.25 13.39
C TYR A 19 9.46 11.00 12.41
N ASN A 20 10.07 11.67 11.44
CA ASN A 20 9.39 12.00 10.19
C ASN A 20 9.43 10.76 9.30
N ILE A 21 8.26 10.19 9.03
CA ILE A 21 8.12 8.94 8.27
C ILE A 21 8.74 9.00 6.88
N LEU A 22 8.79 10.16 6.21
CA LEU A 22 9.45 10.29 4.91
C LEU A 22 10.97 10.15 5.03
N LYS A 23 11.54 10.58 6.16
CA LYS A 23 12.98 10.65 6.40
C LYS A 23 13.54 9.44 7.16
N LEU A 24 12.68 8.72 7.89
CA LEU A 24 13.06 7.50 8.61
C LEU A 24 13.75 6.54 7.64
N ASP A 25 14.93 6.05 7.99
CA ASP A 25 15.62 5.02 7.23
C ASP A 25 15.37 3.64 7.86
N PRO A 26 14.66 2.73 7.18
CA PRO A 26 14.35 1.41 7.74
C PRO A 26 15.57 0.49 7.84
N THR A 27 16.72 0.91 7.31
CA THR A 27 18.00 0.20 7.40
C THR A 27 18.95 0.76 8.45
N ASP A 28 18.67 1.95 8.99
CA ASP A 28 19.45 2.66 10.01
C ASP A 28 18.50 3.44 10.96
N LEU A 29 17.91 2.71 11.93
CA LEU A 29 16.94 3.28 12.87
C LEU A 29 17.56 4.26 13.88
N MET A 30 18.89 4.26 13.97
CA MET A 30 19.67 5.17 14.81
C MET A 30 20.04 6.46 14.10
N GLU A 31 19.93 6.48 12.76
CA GLU A 31 20.43 7.54 11.87
C GLU A 31 21.95 7.77 11.94
N ILE A 32 22.73 6.73 12.30
CA ILE A 32 24.19 6.83 12.52
C ILE A 32 24.96 7.23 11.26
N GLU A 33 24.58 6.74 10.09
CA GLU A 33 25.31 7.09 8.87
C GLU A 33 24.96 8.50 8.33
N SER A 34 23.91 9.16 8.85
CA SER A 34 23.57 10.55 8.52
C SER A 34 24.61 11.55 9.05
N ASP A 35 25.24 11.25 10.20
CA ASP A 35 26.21 12.11 10.88
C ASP A 35 27.63 12.07 10.29
N LYS A 36 28.00 11.01 9.53
CA LYS A 36 29.41 10.75 9.16
C LYS A 36 29.85 11.23 7.77
N ASN A 37 28.93 11.46 6.83
CA ASN A 37 29.26 11.76 5.42
C ASN A 37 28.77 13.13 4.94
N LEU A 38 28.98 14.18 5.74
CA LEU A 38 28.65 15.58 5.42
C LEU A 38 29.47 16.22 4.28
N LYS A 39 30.21 15.46 3.45
CA LYS A 39 31.13 16.03 2.45
C LYS A 39 30.77 15.80 0.98
N ASP A 40 30.04 14.75 0.62
CA ASP A 40 29.80 14.41 -0.80
C ASP A 40 28.33 14.08 -1.17
N ASP A 41 27.40 14.08 -0.21
CA ASP A 41 25.96 13.91 -0.43
C ASP A 41 25.18 15.12 0.13
N PRO A 42 24.01 15.49 -0.45
CA PRO A 42 23.14 16.48 0.18
C PRO A 42 22.79 16.00 1.61
N PRO A 43 22.82 16.89 2.62
CA PRO A 43 22.65 16.48 4.01
C PRO A 43 21.26 15.83 4.18
N PRO A 44 21.15 14.60 4.72
CA PRO A 44 19.87 14.08 5.14
C PRO A 44 19.33 15.02 6.21
N ALA A 45 18.06 15.39 6.12
CA ALA A 45 17.42 16.12 7.19
C ALA A 45 17.27 15.18 8.40
N THR A 46 17.84 15.57 9.54
CA THR A 46 17.85 14.77 10.78
C THR A 46 16.44 14.67 11.37
N ASN A 47 16.03 13.49 11.87
CA ASN A 47 14.77 13.41 12.59
C ASN A 47 14.83 14.15 13.93
N PRO A 48 13.72 14.75 14.35
CA PRO A 48 13.65 15.52 15.58
C PRO A 48 13.71 14.65 16.84
N ARG A 49 14.06 15.27 17.97
CA ARG A 49 14.32 14.55 19.22
C ARG A 49 13.10 14.50 20.15
N ASN A 50 12.79 13.28 20.59
CA ASN A 50 12.03 12.90 21.79
C ASN A 50 10.80 13.77 22.18
N VAL A 51 9.60 13.32 21.81
CA VAL A 51 8.32 14.00 22.09
C VAL A 51 7.76 13.68 23.49
N VAL A 52 8.04 12.46 23.98
CA VAL A 52 7.57 11.99 25.30
C VAL A 52 8.72 12.03 26.30
N ASP A 53 8.66 12.91 27.29
CA ASP A 53 9.68 12.94 28.35
C ASP A 53 9.44 11.80 29.35
N LEU A 54 10.09 10.67 29.08
CA LEU A 54 10.01 9.48 29.92
C LEU A 54 10.84 9.61 31.22
N ASN A 55 11.71 10.60 31.32
CA ASN A 55 12.62 10.76 32.46
C ASN A 55 12.01 11.57 33.60
N ALA A 56 10.97 12.34 33.32
CA ALA A 56 10.33 13.23 34.29
C ALA A 56 9.80 12.51 35.55
N GLN A 57 9.59 11.19 35.50
CA GLN A 57 9.10 10.37 36.62
C GLN A 57 10.22 9.56 37.32
N GLY A 58 11.44 9.64 36.81
CA GLY A 58 12.61 8.90 37.27
C GLY A 58 12.70 7.48 36.71
N PHE A 59 13.63 6.71 37.25
CA PHE A 59 13.94 5.35 36.81
C PHE A 59 13.60 4.31 37.89
N GLU A 60 13.41 3.06 37.47
CA GLU A 60 13.20 1.89 38.33
C GLU A 60 13.97 0.67 37.82
N PRO A 61 14.24 -0.34 38.66
CA PRO A 61 14.94 -1.55 38.21
C PRO A 61 14.25 -2.25 37.03
N ALA A 62 15.04 -2.69 36.05
CA ALA A 62 14.57 -3.48 34.92
C ALA A 62 14.44 -4.98 35.27
N GLY A 63 13.62 -5.28 36.27
CA GLY A 63 13.50 -6.63 36.84
C GLY A 63 14.81 -7.06 37.51
N ASP A 64 15.33 -8.23 37.12
CA ASP A 64 16.58 -8.80 37.66
C ASP A 64 17.84 -8.34 36.90
N GLN A 65 17.72 -7.42 35.95
CA GLN A 65 18.83 -6.92 35.15
C GLN A 65 19.65 -5.84 35.88
N PRO A 66 20.94 -5.66 35.57
CA PRO A 66 21.81 -4.66 36.20
C PRO A 66 21.58 -3.24 35.65
N TYR A 67 20.35 -2.92 35.24
CA TYR A 67 19.99 -1.67 34.59
C TYR A 67 18.74 -1.05 35.21
N LEU A 68 18.70 0.28 35.18
CA LEU A 68 17.50 1.05 35.45
C LEU A 68 16.77 1.37 34.14
N LYS A 69 15.45 1.21 34.12
CA LYS A 69 14.56 1.61 33.02
C LYS A 69 13.69 2.80 33.44
N PRO A 70 13.14 3.58 32.49
CA PRO A 70 12.18 4.62 32.83
C PRO A 70 10.96 4.04 33.57
N LYS A 71 10.47 4.72 34.59
CA LYS A 71 9.29 4.25 35.34
C LYS A 71 8.07 4.07 34.47
N ASN A 72 7.20 3.13 34.85
CA ASN A 72 5.92 2.83 34.18
C ASN A 72 6.05 2.34 32.72
N THR A 73 7.26 1.97 32.30
CA THR A 73 7.51 1.30 31.02
C THR A 73 7.55 -0.22 31.22
N ILE A 74 7.32 -0.96 30.15
CA ILE A 74 7.47 -2.40 30.10
C ILE A 74 8.88 -2.73 29.62
N TYR A 75 9.60 -3.56 30.38
CA TYR A 75 10.86 -4.16 29.94
C TYR A 75 10.69 -5.66 29.84
N LEU A 76 11.01 -6.23 28.69
CA LEU A 76 11.10 -7.67 28.50
C LEU A 76 12.49 -8.01 27.98
N SER A 77 13.22 -8.83 28.73
CA SER A 77 14.39 -9.50 28.18
C SER A 77 13.90 -10.52 27.15
N THR A 78 14.46 -10.47 25.95
CA THR A 78 14.18 -11.42 24.87
C THR A 78 15.48 -12.16 24.55
N PRO A 79 15.96 -13.04 25.43
CA PRO A 79 17.25 -13.72 25.24
C PRO A 79 17.23 -14.73 24.09
N SER A 80 16.06 -15.02 23.50
CA SER A 80 15.96 -15.87 22.32
C SER A 80 16.22 -15.03 21.06
N MET A 81 17.35 -15.29 20.41
CA MET A 81 17.64 -14.86 19.04
C MET A 81 16.42 -15.15 18.15
N THR A 82 15.71 -14.11 17.72
CA THR A 82 14.87 -14.22 16.53
C THR A 82 15.79 -14.09 15.33
N ASP A 83 16.47 -15.18 14.98
CA ASP A 83 17.29 -15.25 13.77
C ASP A 83 16.37 -15.30 12.56
N GLU A 84 16.16 -14.15 11.93
CA GLU A 84 15.52 -14.09 10.64
C GLU A 84 16.51 -13.50 9.65
N VAL A 85 17.06 -14.35 8.78
CA VAL A 85 17.79 -13.91 7.60
C VAL A 85 16.79 -13.80 6.46
N PHE A 86 16.63 -12.60 5.92
CA PHE A 86 15.81 -12.39 4.74
C PHE A 86 16.71 -11.86 3.62
N ALA A 87 16.61 -12.48 2.45
CA ALA A 87 17.20 -11.97 1.22
C ALA A 87 16.09 -11.75 0.19
N LYS A 88 16.11 -10.56 -0.43
CA LYS A 88 15.16 -10.23 -1.48
C LYS A 88 15.81 -9.31 -2.51
N TYR A 89 15.61 -9.62 -3.78
CA TYR A 89 15.83 -8.63 -4.82
C TYR A 89 14.78 -7.53 -4.72
N GLN A 90 15.13 -6.32 -5.14
CA GLN A 90 14.23 -5.17 -5.09
C GLN A 90 14.11 -4.59 -6.50
N ARG A 91 13.13 -5.06 -7.28
CA ARG A 91 12.85 -4.59 -8.65
C ARG A 91 11.89 -3.42 -8.66
N ASN A 92 10.98 -3.38 -7.69
CA ASN A 92 9.96 -2.37 -7.58
C ASN A 92 9.76 -1.92 -6.13
N VAL A 93 9.03 -0.83 -5.99
CA VAL A 93 8.78 -0.18 -4.71
C VAL A 93 7.99 -1.09 -3.75
N SER A 94 7.09 -1.93 -4.27
CA SER A 94 6.34 -2.89 -3.47
C SER A 94 7.28 -3.89 -2.77
N GLU A 95 8.27 -4.41 -3.50
CA GLU A 95 9.26 -5.34 -2.97
C GLU A 95 10.17 -4.67 -1.92
N TYR A 96 10.55 -3.40 -2.15
CA TYR A 96 11.28 -2.59 -1.17
C TYR A 96 10.49 -2.44 0.14
N TYR A 97 9.21 -2.06 0.06
CA TYR A 97 8.37 -1.88 1.25
C TYR A 97 8.11 -3.20 1.96
N GLU A 98 7.81 -4.29 1.24
CA GLU A 98 7.57 -5.60 1.84
C GLU A 98 8.77 -6.05 2.69
N GLN A 99 10.00 -5.81 2.20
CA GLN A 99 11.20 -6.17 2.93
C GLN A 99 11.43 -5.30 4.18
N HIS A 100 11.26 -3.99 4.04
CA HIS A 100 11.65 -3.02 5.06
C HIS A 100 10.58 -2.71 6.10
N THR A 101 9.31 -3.02 5.81
CA THR A 101 8.22 -2.88 6.77
C THR A 101 8.30 -3.94 7.88
N SER A 102 9.00 -5.05 7.69
CA SER A 102 9.12 -6.09 8.74
C SER A 102 9.83 -5.63 10.03
N ALA A 103 10.87 -4.78 9.88
CA ALA A 103 11.62 -4.16 10.98
C ALA A 103 10.83 -3.04 11.68
N LEU A 104 9.75 -2.57 11.06
CA LEU A 104 8.85 -1.56 11.58
C LEU A 104 7.51 -2.26 11.82
N SER A 105 7.22 -2.71 13.05
CA SER A 105 5.84 -3.15 13.34
C SER A 105 4.97 -1.89 13.53
N LEU A 106 4.77 -1.28 12.38
CA LEU A 106 3.81 -0.28 12.00
C LEU A 106 2.43 -0.76 12.44
N GLY A 107 1.81 -0.01 13.33
CA GLY A 107 0.53 -0.35 13.95
C GLY A 107 -0.65 -0.45 12.98
N LEU A 108 -1.84 -0.72 13.53
CA LEU A 108 -3.09 -0.89 12.79
C LEU A 108 -3.48 0.40 12.04
N GLY A 109 -2.95 0.55 10.83
CA GLY A 109 -3.13 1.74 9.99
C GLY A 109 -1.93 2.02 9.11
N LEU A 110 -0.77 1.42 9.40
CA LEU A 110 0.50 1.65 8.70
C LEU A 110 0.91 0.57 7.69
N PHE A 111 0.05 -0.43 7.45
CA PHE A 111 0.32 -1.60 6.61
C PHE A 111 0.32 -1.33 5.08
N GLY A 112 0.26 -0.09 4.61
CA GLY A 112 0.21 0.19 3.15
C GLY A 112 0.69 1.57 2.70
N GLY A 113 1.51 2.28 3.48
CA GLY A 113 1.96 3.63 3.16
C GLY A 113 3.00 3.65 2.07
N ILE A 114 2.59 3.90 0.83
CA ILE A 114 3.44 3.94 -0.38
C ILE A 114 4.51 5.08 -0.33
N PHE A 115 4.51 5.91 0.72
CA PHE A 115 5.41 7.07 0.87
C PHE A 115 6.41 6.98 2.04
N GLY A 116 6.37 5.95 2.88
CA GLY A 116 7.36 5.83 3.96
C GLY A 116 8.80 5.83 3.43
N PHE A 117 9.70 6.54 4.09
CA PHE A 117 11.14 6.48 3.81
C PHE A 117 11.54 7.06 2.44
N THR A 118 10.67 7.74 1.69
CA THR A 118 11.01 8.21 0.33
C THR A 118 12.15 9.23 0.29
N PHE A 119 12.47 9.88 1.41
CA PHE A 119 13.63 10.75 1.59
C PHE A 119 14.81 10.05 2.30
N SER A 120 14.68 8.77 2.64
CA SER A 120 15.76 8.01 3.28
C SER A 120 16.89 7.73 2.28
N ARG A 121 18.08 7.42 2.83
CA ARG A 121 19.23 7.05 2.01
C ARG A 121 19.02 5.68 1.37
N SER A 122 18.49 4.72 2.13
CA SER A 122 18.20 3.38 1.63
C SER A 122 17.21 3.42 0.45
N TYR A 123 16.20 4.29 0.50
CA TYR A 123 15.24 4.44 -0.57
C TYR A 123 15.88 5.08 -1.81
N ASN A 124 16.64 6.16 -1.64
CA ASN A 124 17.37 6.78 -2.73
C ASN A 124 18.35 5.80 -3.41
N ARG A 125 19.05 4.97 -2.63
CA ARG A 125 19.90 3.91 -3.15
C ARG A 125 19.09 2.89 -3.94
N PHE A 126 17.99 2.40 -3.39
CA PHE A 126 17.08 1.49 -4.07
C PHE A 126 16.58 2.06 -5.41
N VAL A 127 16.21 3.34 -5.46
CA VAL A 127 15.77 4.01 -6.70
C VAL A 127 16.89 4.02 -7.74
N GLN A 128 18.11 4.37 -7.34
CA GLN A 128 19.26 4.33 -8.24
C GLN A 128 19.53 2.91 -8.76
N GLU A 129 19.46 1.91 -7.89
CA GLU A 129 19.77 0.52 -8.21
C GLU A 129 18.69 -0.17 -9.04
N SER A 130 17.42 0.11 -8.78
CA SER A 130 16.28 -0.43 -9.55
C SER A 130 16.23 0.10 -10.98
N THR A 131 16.77 1.30 -11.22
CA THR A 131 16.91 1.88 -12.57
C THR A 131 18.12 1.36 -13.34
N ASP A 132 18.99 0.56 -12.70
CA ASP A 132 20.15 -0.01 -13.36
C ASP A 132 19.72 -1.01 -14.45
N LYS A 133 20.28 -0.87 -15.65
CA LYS A 133 19.93 -1.71 -16.80
C LYS A 133 20.67 -3.04 -16.83
N THR A 134 21.80 -3.16 -16.14
CA THR A 134 22.69 -4.31 -16.27
C THR A 134 22.69 -5.19 -15.03
N ARG A 135 22.41 -4.63 -13.86
CA ARG A 135 22.41 -5.35 -12.58
C ARG A 135 21.10 -5.26 -11.80
N LEU A 136 20.93 -6.21 -10.90
CA LEU A 136 19.87 -6.26 -9.89
C LEU A 136 20.52 -6.22 -8.52
N ALA A 137 19.98 -5.38 -7.63
CA ALA A 137 20.37 -5.38 -6.22
C ALA A 137 19.64 -6.48 -5.46
N VAL A 138 20.38 -7.20 -4.63
CA VAL A 138 19.86 -8.17 -3.67
C VAL A 138 20.23 -7.68 -2.28
N TYR A 139 19.20 -7.37 -1.49
CA TYR A 139 19.38 -6.93 -0.12
C TYR A 139 19.13 -8.11 0.82
N SER A 140 20.13 -8.42 1.64
CA SER A 140 20.00 -9.40 2.72
C SER A 140 20.17 -8.72 4.07
N HIS A 141 19.42 -9.12 5.09
CA HIS A 141 19.63 -8.61 6.44
C HIS A 141 19.39 -9.68 7.50
N GLN A 142 19.98 -9.46 8.66
CA GLN A 142 19.72 -10.19 9.89
C GLN A 142 19.72 -9.22 11.06
N TYR A 143 18.81 -9.42 12.00
CA TYR A 143 18.80 -8.70 13.27
C TYR A 143 18.68 -9.67 14.42
N VAL A 144 19.23 -9.27 15.57
CA VAL A 144 19.14 -10.00 16.83
C VAL A 144 18.57 -9.03 17.85
N GLN A 145 17.48 -9.41 18.51
CA GLN A 145 16.87 -8.61 19.57
C GLN A 145 17.31 -9.15 20.93
N ASN A 146 17.92 -8.31 21.75
CA ASN A 146 18.34 -8.61 23.12
C ASN A 146 17.21 -8.33 24.13
N HIS A 147 16.59 -7.15 24.04
CA HIS A 147 15.52 -6.77 24.94
C HIS A 147 14.53 -5.81 24.27
N ARG A 148 13.38 -5.60 24.91
CA ARG A 148 12.30 -4.74 24.45
C ARG A 148 11.92 -3.74 25.53
N LEU A 149 11.75 -2.48 25.15
CA LEU A 149 11.16 -1.43 25.98
C LEU A 149 9.85 -0.95 25.33
N ALA A 150 8.77 -0.78 26.10
CA ALA A 150 7.49 -0.33 25.57
C ALA A 150 6.73 0.58 26.55
N LEU A 151 5.89 1.47 26.02
CA LEU A 151 4.92 2.24 26.81
C LEU A 151 3.73 1.37 27.21
N SER A 152 3.26 0.50 26.32
CA SER A 152 2.05 -0.32 26.50
C SER A 152 2.24 -1.71 25.89
N GLU A 153 1.42 -2.68 26.30
CA GLU A 153 1.35 -4.02 25.67
C GLU A 153 0.56 -3.99 24.34
N SER A 154 -0.24 -2.95 24.12
CA SER A 154 -1.10 -2.78 22.96
C SER A 154 -1.10 -1.33 22.49
N GLU A 155 -1.09 -1.13 21.17
CA GLU A 155 -1.16 0.18 20.51
C GLU A 155 -2.38 1.00 20.97
N ASN A 156 -3.57 0.38 21.03
CA ASN A 156 -4.82 1.05 21.41
C ASN A 156 -4.80 1.63 22.85
N ALA A 157 -3.88 1.16 23.69
CA ALA A 157 -3.74 1.61 25.07
C ALA A 157 -2.56 2.59 25.27
N VAL A 158 -1.78 2.91 24.22
CA VAL A 158 -0.61 3.78 24.32
C VAL A 158 -1.00 5.16 24.81
N VAL A 159 -1.99 5.80 24.19
CA VAL A 159 -2.43 7.16 24.57
C VAL A 159 -2.95 7.18 26.01
N ASP A 160 -3.74 6.18 26.42
CA ASP A 160 -4.23 6.05 27.79
C ASP A 160 -3.10 5.90 28.81
N GLN A 161 -2.06 5.15 28.48
CA GLN A 161 -0.89 5.02 29.33
C GLN A 161 -0.14 6.35 29.45
N ILE A 162 0.03 7.08 28.33
CA ILE A 162 0.67 8.40 28.30
C ILE A 162 -0.05 9.38 29.23
N LYS A 163 -1.39 9.49 29.11
CA LYS A 163 -2.23 10.34 29.97
C LYS A 163 -2.03 10.06 31.46
N ARG A 164 -1.88 8.78 31.83
CA ARG A 164 -1.85 8.37 33.24
C ARG A 164 -0.48 8.52 33.89
N TYR A 165 0.58 8.27 33.15
CA TYR A 165 1.89 8.00 33.75
C TYR A 165 3.03 8.84 33.20
N PHE A 166 2.86 9.51 32.05
CA PHE A 166 3.94 10.20 31.36
C PHE A 166 3.65 11.70 31.23
N LYS A 167 4.71 12.47 30.97
CA LYS A 167 4.61 13.90 30.67
C LYS A 167 5.17 14.14 29.28
N LEU A 168 4.51 15.00 28.53
CA LEU A 168 5.03 15.47 27.26
C LEU A 168 6.21 16.42 27.50
N GLY A 169 7.23 16.38 26.62
CA GLY A 169 8.35 17.30 26.70
C GLY A 169 7.89 18.76 26.61
N GLN A 170 8.51 19.67 27.37
CA GLN A 170 8.11 21.08 27.40
C GLN A 170 8.23 21.74 26.02
N GLU A 171 9.25 21.38 25.26
CA GLU A 171 9.43 21.87 23.89
C GLU A 171 8.25 21.47 22.99
N PHE A 172 7.85 20.19 23.02
CA PHE A 172 6.69 19.71 22.26
C PHE A 172 5.42 20.45 22.67
N GLN A 173 5.18 20.59 23.98
CA GLN A 173 4.01 21.30 24.47
C GLN A 173 3.97 22.75 23.96
N ASN A 174 5.09 23.47 24.03
CA ASN A 174 5.17 24.86 23.55
C ASN A 174 4.90 24.96 22.05
N ARG A 175 5.49 24.07 21.24
CA ARG A 175 5.27 24.05 19.79
C ARG A 175 3.81 23.80 19.42
N VAL A 176 3.10 22.93 20.15
CA VAL A 176 1.66 22.70 19.94
C VAL A 176 0.83 23.93 20.32
N LYS A 177 1.20 24.66 21.37
CA LYS A 177 0.52 25.90 21.78
C LYS A 177 0.66 27.00 20.74
N GLU A 178 1.83 27.09 20.10
CA GLU A 178 2.14 28.05 19.04
C GLU A 178 1.41 27.78 17.72
N LEU A 179 0.86 26.59 17.52
CA LEU A 179 0.08 26.29 16.31
C LEU A 179 -1.18 27.18 16.22
N PRO A 180 -1.50 27.69 15.02
CA PRO A 180 -2.73 28.44 14.81
C PRO A 180 -3.95 27.52 14.87
N ASN A 181 -5.13 28.11 15.09
CA ASN A 181 -6.42 27.39 15.08
C ASN A 181 -7.07 27.40 13.68
N SER A 182 -6.30 27.63 12.63
CA SER A 182 -6.71 27.61 11.22
C SER A 182 -5.56 27.11 10.34
N ARG A 183 -5.86 26.71 9.11
CA ARG A 183 -4.92 26.43 8.00
C ARG A 183 -5.40 27.06 6.68
N ASP A 184 -6.26 28.08 6.77
CA ASP A 184 -6.94 28.66 5.60
C ASP A 184 -5.96 29.47 4.73
N ASP A 185 -5.05 30.21 5.36
CA ASP A 185 -4.01 30.97 4.69
C ASP A 185 -2.64 30.25 4.68
N GLU A 186 -1.73 30.79 3.87
CA GLU A 186 -0.43 30.20 3.61
C GLU A 186 0.51 30.26 4.82
N GLU A 187 0.43 31.33 5.64
CA GLU A 187 1.29 31.48 6.81
C GLU A 187 0.98 30.40 7.86
N ASP A 188 -0.31 30.15 8.06
CA ASP A 188 -0.76 29.13 8.98
C ASP A 188 -0.45 27.71 8.44
N ARG A 189 -0.62 27.45 7.14
CA ARG A 189 -0.15 26.19 6.52
C ARG A 189 1.35 25.95 6.76
N GLU A 190 2.17 26.97 6.62
CA GLU A 190 3.62 26.88 6.80
C GLU A 190 4.00 26.59 8.27
N LYS A 191 3.27 27.12 9.26
CA LYS A 191 3.50 26.78 10.69
C LYS A 191 3.28 25.29 10.96
N TYR A 192 2.23 24.71 10.39
CA TYR A 192 1.97 23.27 10.50
C TYR A 192 3.05 22.44 9.79
N LYS A 193 3.50 22.87 8.60
CA LYS A 193 4.62 22.23 7.90
C LYS A 193 5.91 22.25 8.70
N ASN A 194 6.27 23.41 9.26
CA ASN A 194 7.44 23.55 10.13
C ASN A 194 7.35 22.68 11.38
N PHE A 195 6.16 22.54 11.97
CA PHE A 195 5.94 21.61 13.06
C PHE A 195 6.27 20.16 12.65
N ILE A 196 5.82 19.72 11.46
CA ILE A 196 6.11 18.37 10.96
C ILE A 196 7.61 18.16 10.74
N GLU A 197 8.30 19.18 10.22
CA GLU A 197 9.75 19.14 10.01
C GLU A 197 10.53 19.05 11.35
N ASP A 198 10.10 19.83 12.34
CA ASP A 198 10.78 20.00 13.63
C ASP A 198 10.38 18.98 14.71
N VAL A 199 9.24 18.29 14.54
CA VAL A 199 8.68 17.35 15.54
C VAL A 199 8.45 15.96 14.95
N GLY A 200 8.32 15.85 13.62
CA GLY A 200 8.07 14.59 12.95
C GLY A 200 6.57 14.25 12.91
N THR A 201 6.28 13.09 12.35
CA THR A 201 4.91 12.59 12.16
C THR A 201 4.56 11.48 13.14
N HIS A 202 5.56 10.78 13.65
CA HIS A 202 5.37 9.65 14.55
C HIS A 202 6.29 9.73 15.74
N TYR A 203 5.96 8.96 16.77
CA TYR A 203 6.85 8.68 17.88
C TYR A 203 6.86 7.18 18.17
N THR A 204 7.96 6.66 18.69
CA THR A 204 8.05 5.25 19.10
C THR A 204 7.32 5.01 20.41
N TRP A 205 6.48 3.97 20.43
CA TRP A 205 5.86 3.48 21.67
C TRP A 205 6.39 2.12 22.09
N GLN A 206 7.11 1.42 21.20
CA GLN A 206 7.86 0.20 21.51
C GLN A 206 9.16 0.18 20.72
N VAL A 207 10.24 -0.24 21.37
CA VAL A 207 11.55 -0.44 20.76
C VAL A 207 12.11 -1.80 21.16
N GLY A 208 12.49 -2.59 20.16
CA GLY A 208 13.33 -3.77 20.31
C GLY A 208 14.78 -3.37 20.10
N PHE A 209 15.61 -3.61 21.10
CA PHE A 209 17.03 -3.28 21.13
C PHE A 209 17.88 -4.54 20.92
N GLY A 210 18.95 -4.41 20.15
CA GLY A 210 19.91 -5.46 19.90
C GLY A 210 20.96 -5.06 18.85
N GLY A 211 21.18 -5.87 17.83
CA GLY A 211 22.12 -5.57 16.74
C GLY A 211 21.61 -6.01 15.38
N ARG A 212 22.10 -5.39 14.31
CA ARG A 212 21.71 -5.68 12.91
C ARG A 212 22.93 -5.79 11.99
N LYS A 213 22.89 -6.73 11.05
CA LYS A 213 23.81 -6.82 9.91
C LYS A 213 23.02 -6.73 8.61
N ASN A 214 23.36 -5.76 7.76
CA ASN A 214 22.78 -5.55 6.44
C ASN A 214 23.83 -5.88 5.37
N ASN A 215 23.45 -6.60 4.34
CA ASN A 215 24.29 -6.95 3.20
C ASN A 215 23.66 -6.45 1.90
N TYR A 216 24.45 -5.72 1.13
CA TYR A 216 24.10 -5.24 -0.20
C TYR A 216 24.96 -6.00 -1.21
N SER A 217 24.33 -6.79 -2.09
CA SER A 217 24.99 -7.51 -3.18
C SER A 217 24.31 -7.24 -4.52
N TYR A 218 25.01 -7.55 -5.62
CA TYR A 218 24.47 -7.39 -6.97
C TYR A 218 24.70 -8.64 -7.83
N ILE A 219 23.82 -8.83 -8.80
CA ILE A 219 23.94 -9.84 -9.86
C ILE A 219 23.55 -9.22 -11.20
N SER A 220 24.12 -9.70 -12.32
CA SER A 220 23.69 -9.24 -13.64
C SER A 220 22.25 -9.69 -13.94
N LYS A 221 21.49 -8.92 -14.72
CA LYS A 221 20.13 -9.30 -15.15
C LYS A 221 20.13 -10.60 -15.96
N ASP A 222 21.09 -10.75 -16.88
CA ASP A 222 21.23 -11.96 -17.69
C ASP A 222 21.54 -13.20 -16.83
N SER A 223 22.38 -13.05 -15.80
CA SER A 223 22.68 -14.13 -14.85
C SER A 223 21.45 -14.45 -14.01
N TYR A 224 20.70 -13.46 -13.54
CA TYR A 224 19.45 -13.68 -12.82
C TYR A 224 18.43 -14.46 -13.65
N GLU A 225 18.16 -14.02 -14.88
CA GLU A 225 17.21 -14.69 -15.77
C GLU A 225 17.62 -16.13 -16.08
N ARG A 226 18.92 -16.36 -16.29
CA ARG A 226 19.48 -17.70 -16.48
C ARG A 226 19.27 -18.57 -15.24
N LEU A 227 19.64 -18.06 -14.07
CA LEU A 227 19.53 -18.80 -12.79
C LEU A 227 18.09 -19.20 -12.50
N GLU A 228 17.14 -18.26 -12.59
CA GLU A 228 15.71 -18.53 -12.36
C GLU A 228 15.14 -19.49 -13.42
N GLY A 229 15.50 -19.29 -14.70
CA GLY A 229 15.09 -20.18 -15.80
C GLY A 229 15.60 -21.62 -15.66
N GLU A 230 16.72 -21.79 -14.96
CA GLU A 230 17.31 -23.10 -14.63
C GLU A 230 16.87 -23.62 -13.26
N GLY A 231 15.88 -22.98 -12.62
CA GLY A 231 15.27 -23.42 -11.36
C GLY A 231 16.06 -23.07 -10.10
N THR A 232 17.02 -22.14 -10.19
CA THR A 232 17.78 -21.64 -9.03
C THR A 232 17.00 -20.52 -8.38
N ASN A 233 16.75 -20.63 -7.07
CA ASN A 233 16.15 -19.56 -6.31
C ASN A 233 17.23 -18.57 -5.87
N VAL A 234 17.28 -17.41 -6.53
CA VAL A 234 18.32 -16.40 -6.27
C VAL A 234 18.25 -15.84 -4.86
N ASN A 235 17.04 -15.63 -4.32
CA ASN A 235 16.85 -15.13 -2.96
C ASN A 235 17.42 -16.13 -1.93
N LEU A 236 17.11 -17.42 -2.08
CA LEU A 236 17.64 -18.46 -1.21
C LEU A 236 19.16 -18.59 -1.33
N GLY A 237 19.71 -18.48 -2.54
CA GLY A 237 21.16 -18.48 -2.78
C GLY A 237 21.88 -17.30 -2.11
N ALA A 238 21.28 -16.11 -2.15
CA ALA A 238 21.77 -14.92 -1.45
C ALA A 238 21.67 -15.04 0.07
N GLU A 239 20.59 -15.65 0.59
CA GLU A 239 20.40 -15.93 2.02
C GLU A 239 21.51 -16.85 2.56
N TRP A 240 21.74 -17.98 1.88
CA TRP A 240 22.80 -18.93 2.25
C TRP A 240 24.19 -18.34 2.11
N SER A 241 24.43 -17.52 1.08
CA SER A 241 25.70 -16.82 0.89
C SER A 241 25.98 -15.89 2.06
N PHE A 242 24.96 -15.16 2.52
CA PHE A 242 25.09 -14.28 3.68
C PHE A 242 25.35 -15.06 4.97
N LYS A 243 24.66 -16.19 5.18
CA LYS A 243 24.93 -17.12 6.30
C LYS A 243 26.37 -17.64 6.30
N LYS A 244 26.91 -17.97 5.13
CA LYS A 244 28.31 -18.41 4.98
C LYS A 244 29.31 -17.30 5.32
N ILE A 245 29.09 -16.08 4.84
CA ILE A 245 29.97 -14.93 5.10
C ILE A 245 29.94 -14.53 6.59
N THR A 246 28.82 -14.74 7.26
CA THR A 246 28.64 -14.43 8.70
C THR A 246 28.97 -15.59 9.63
N GLY A 247 29.60 -16.68 9.13
CA GLY A 247 30.08 -17.79 9.95
C GLY A 247 29.00 -18.76 10.46
N GLN A 248 27.73 -18.56 10.08
CA GLN A 248 26.62 -19.40 10.55
C GLN A 248 26.61 -20.82 9.95
N VAL A 249 27.32 -21.02 8.84
CA VAL A 249 27.53 -22.32 8.22
C VAL A 249 29.03 -22.52 7.97
N GLY A 250 29.48 -23.77 7.99
CA GLY A 250 30.89 -24.13 7.80
C GLY A 250 31.44 -23.68 6.45
N ALA A 251 32.77 -23.51 6.35
CA ALA A 251 33.43 -23.13 5.11
C ALA A 251 33.23 -24.17 3.98
N ASP A 252 33.06 -25.44 4.37
CA ASP A 252 32.77 -26.61 3.54
C ASP A 252 31.28 -26.83 3.28
N PHE A 253 30.40 -25.95 3.78
CA PHE A 253 28.99 -25.98 3.44
C PHE A 253 28.81 -25.70 1.95
N GLU A 254 28.14 -26.63 1.27
CA GLU A 254 27.85 -26.61 -0.15
C GLU A 254 26.33 -26.75 -0.34
N GLU A 255 25.72 -25.71 -0.88
CA GLU A 255 24.30 -25.67 -1.26
C GLU A 255 24.22 -25.17 -2.70
N GLU A 256 23.36 -25.79 -3.51
CA GLU A 256 23.36 -25.57 -4.96
C GLU A 256 22.97 -24.13 -5.32
N ASN A 257 21.91 -23.57 -4.72
CA ASN A 257 21.51 -22.20 -5.01
C ASN A 257 22.59 -21.18 -4.59
N MET A 258 23.24 -21.41 -3.45
CA MET A 258 24.34 -20.61 -2.95
C MET A 258 25.53 -20.65 -3.90
N ARG A 259 25.99 -21.85 -4.30
CA ARG A 259 27.15 -22.00 -5.18
C ARG A 259 26.92 -21.29 -6.50
N ARG A 260 25.75 -21.50 -7.11
CA ARG A 260 25.38 -20.88 -8.38
C ARG A 260 25.23 -19.36 -8.26
N PHE A 261 24.62 -18.89 -7.17
CA PHE A 261 24.55 -17.46 -6.88
C PHE A 261 25.95 -16.85 -6.71
N GLN A 262 26.84 -17.49 -5.95
CA GLN A 262 28.19 -16.99 -5.72
C GLN A 262 29.03 -16.98 -6.99
N GLU A 263 28.96 -18.01 -7.83
CA GLU A 263 29.66 -18.07 -9.13
C GLU A 263 29.27 -16.86 -10.02
N GLU A 264 28.01 -16.43 -9.95
CA GLU A 264 27.47 -15.33 -10.77
C GLU A 264 27.57 -13.94 -10.10
N ALA A 265 27.53 -13.89 -8.78
CA ALA A 265 27.60 -12.65 -7.99
C ALA A 265 29.04 -12.26 -7.60
N ALA A 266 30.01 -13.17 -7.70
CA ALA A 266 31.41 -12.93 -7.32
C ALA A 266 32.07 -11.78 -8.11
N ASP A 267 31.59 -11.49 -9.31
CA ASP A 267 32.06 -10.37 -10.13
C ASP A 267 31.57 -8.99 -9.64
N TYR A 268 30.73 -8.97 -8.59
CA TYR A 268 30.05 -7.77 -8.11
C TYR A 268 30.26 -7.46 -6.62
N TYR A 269 30.07 -6.18 -6.28
CA TYR A 269 30.32 -5.59 -4.97
C TYR A 269 29.44 -6.19 -3.86
N HIS A 270 30.05 -6.49 -2.71
CA HIS A 270 29.36 -6.76 -1.45
C HIS A 270 29.71 -5.71 -0.41
N LYS A 271 28.72 -5.20 0.32
CA LYS A 271 28.93 -4.35 1.51
C LYS A 271 28.12 -4.88 2.68
N ILE A 272 28.81 -5.27 3.74
CA ILE A 272 28.19 -5.57 5.03
C ILE A 272 28.26 -4.32 5.91
N VAL A 273 27.11 -3.86 6.38
CA VAL A 273 26.95 -2.80 7.38
C VAL A 273 26.51 -3.47 8.68
N THR A 274 27.19 -3.16 9.78
CA THR A 274 26.89 -3.72 11.12
C THR A 274 26.53 -2.59 12.07
N GLU A 275 25.43 -2.75 12.79
CA GLU A 275 24.86 -1.80 13.74
C GLU A 275 24.62 -2.48 15.08
N GLY A 276 25.01 -1.84 16.18
CA GLY A 276 24.99 -2.47 17.50
C GLY A 276 26.07 -3.54 17.68
N GLY A 277 26.33 -3.87 18.93
CA GLY A 277 27.49 -4.66 19.32
C GLY A 277 28.81 -4.00 18.91
N SER A 278 29.86 -4.81 18.80
CA SER A 278 31.19 -4.38 18.36
C SER A 278 31.35 -4.53 16.85
N VAL A 279 31.75 -3.47 16.17
CA VAL A 279 31.97 -3.47 14.72
C VAL A 279 33.22 -4.28 14.32
N GLY A 280 33.20 -4.89 13.14
CA GLY A 280 34.36 -5.63 12.60
C GLY A 280 34.45 -7.11 12.99
N ILE A 281 33.47 -7.63 13.75
CA ILE A 281 33.36 -9.06 14.05
C ILE A 281 32.56 -9.75 12.94
N ALA A 282 33.24 -10.59 12.15
CA ALA A 282 32.64 -11.28 11.01
C ALA A 282 31.66 -12.37 11.45
N ASP A 283 32.11 -13.23 12.36
CA ASP A 283 31.32 -14.32 12.93
C ASP A 283 30.07 -13.79 13.67
N LEU A 284 28.92 -14.40 13.44
CA LEU A 284 27.66 -13.98 14.04
C LEU A 284 27.64 -14.29 15.54
N GLU A 285 28.08 -15.47 15.96
CA GLU A 285 28.01 -15.91 17.36
C GLU A 285 28.88 -15.01 18.23
N ASP A 286 30.11 -14.74 17.78
CA ASP A 286 31.03 -13.82 18.46
C ASP A 286 30.47 -12.39 18.53
N TRP A 287 29.87 -11.91 17.44
CA TRP A 287 29.29 -10.56 17.41
C TRP A 287 28.08 -10.44 18.33
N VAL A 288 27.22 -11.46 18.38
CA VAL A 288 26.03 -11.49 19.24
C VAL A 288 26.40 -11.35 20.72
N GLN A 289 27.51 -11.95 21.17
CA GLN A 289 27.97 -11.81 22.55
C GLN A 289 28.31 -10.36 22.94
N THR A 290 28.56 -9.49 21.96
CA THR A 290 28.89 -8.07 22.20
C THR A 290 27.66 -7.15 22.21
N ILE A 291 26.49 -7.64 21.77
CA ILE A 291 25.26 -6.85 21.69
C ILE A 291 24.80 -6.33 23.07
N PRO A 292 24.86 -7.10 24.17
CA PRO A 292 24.44 -6.60 25.49
C PRO A 292 25.15 -5.33 25.96
N ASP A 293 26.40 -5.11 25.54
CA ASP A 293 27.19 -3.94 25.92
C ASP A 293 26.89 -2.71 25.06
N ASN A 294 26.39 -2.91 23.83
CA ASN A 294 26.09 -1.83 22.89
C ASN A 294 24.81 -2.12 22.06
N PRO A 295 23.63 -2.20 22.69
CA PRO A 295 22.40 -2.53 21.99
C PRO A 295 21.81 -1.29 21.31
N VAL A 296 21.40 -1.40 20.06
CA VAL A 296 20.73 -0.34 19.26
C VAL A 296 19.30 -0.75 18.89
N PRO A 297 18.38 0.18 18.58
CA PRO A 297 17.08 -0.14 17.99
C PRO A 297 17.26 -0.97 16.72
N VAL A 298 16.64 -2.14 16.70
CA VAL A 298 16.57 -3.03 15.52
C VAL A 298 15.14 -3.26 15.07
N LYS A 299 14.17 -2.93 15.93
CA LYS A 299 12.75 -3.00 15.66
C LYS A 299 12.03 -1.89 16.38
N ILE A 300 11.13 -1.19 15.71
CA ILE A 300 10.30 -0.15 16.36
C ILE A 300 8.83 -0.36 16.04
N LYS A 301 7.99 0.08 16.98
CA LYS A 301 6.58 0.37 16.75
C LYS A 301 6.33 1.82 17.01
N ILE A 302 5.63 2.46 16.09
CA ILE A 302 5.40 3.90 16.10
C ILE A 302 3.89 4.20 16.15
N ALA A 303 3.55 5.36 16.70
CA ALA A 303 2.20 5.91 16.77
C ALA A 303 2.23 7.37 16.31
N LEU A 304 1.07 7.94 16.01
CA LEU A 304 0.97 9.26 15.38
C LEU A 304 1.10 10.37 16.41
N VAL A 305 1.95 11.35 16.12
CA VAL A 305 2.19 12.47 17.05
C VAL A 305 0.93 13.30 17.29
N TYR A 306 0.09 13.49 16.25
CA TYR A 306 -1.15 14.26 16.42
C TYR A 306 -2.15 13.60 17.39
N GLU A 307 -2.10 12.28 17.61
CA GLU A 307 -2.99 11.61 18.58
C GLU A 307 -2.74 12.04 20.03
N LEU A 308 -1.57 12.65 20.30
CA LEU A 308 -1.23 13.22 21.60
C LEU A 308 -1.88 14.59 21.83
N LEU A 309 -2.44 15.26 20.80
CA LEU A 309 -3.09 16.56 20.92
C LEU A 309 -4.49 16.39 21.52
N ILE A 310 -4.58 16.02 22.79
CA ILE A 310 -5.81 15.71 23.53
C ILE A 310 -6.00 16.62 24.75
N PRO A 311 -7.24 16.91 25.17
CA PRO A 311 -7.51 17.81 26.30
C PRO A 311 -6.81 17.43 27.60
N GLU A 312 -6.64 16.13 27.86
CA GLU A 312 -6.01 15.66 29.10
C GLU A 312 -4.49 15.86 29.13
N LEU A 313 -3.86 16.10 27.97
CA LEU A 313 -2.43 16.42 27.88
C LEU A 313 -2.18 17.92 27.66
N PHE A 314 -3.24 18.68 27.37
CA PHE A 314 -3.21 20.10 27.04
C PHE A 314 -4.38 20.83 27.72
N GLU A 315 -4.42 20.77 29.05
CA GLU A 315 -5.53 21.32 29.85
C GLU A 315 -5.73 22.84 29.65
N ASP A 316 -4.68 23.56 29.24
CA ASP A 316 -4.71 25.00 28.99
C ASP A 316 -4.98 25.40 27.53
N GLU A 317 -5.22 24.43 26.63
CA GLU A 317 -5.55 24.66 25.22
C GLU A 317 -6.98 24.19 24.89
N PRO A 318 -7.99 25.08 24.99
CA PRO A 318 -9.39 24.69 24.78
C PRO A 318 -9.68 24.20 23.34
N GLU A 319 -8.90 24.65 22.36
CA GLU A 319 -9.06 24.33 20.93
C GLU A 319 -8.18 23.13 20.48
N ILE A 320 -7.64 22.34 21.41
CA ILE A 320 -6.69 21.27 21.08
C ILE A 320 -7.27 20.20 20.12
N ASN A 321 -8.57 19.91 20.20
CA ASN A 321 -9.22 18.97 19.29
C ASN A 321 -9.26 19.51 17.85
N LEU A 322 -9.46 20.82 17.68
CA LEU A 322 -9.38 21.47 16.37
C LEU A 322 -7.95 21.43 15.84
N LYS A 323 -6.95 21.74 16.67
CA LYS A 323 -5.54 21.62 16.31
C LYS A 323 -5.15 20.20 15.90
N ARG A 324 -5.72 19.18 16.55
CA ARG A 324 -5.53 17.77 16.16
C ARG A 324 -6.02 17.51 14.75
N GLN A 325 -7.26 17.92 14.42
CA GLN A 325 -7.84 17.73 13.09
C GLN A 325 -7.02 18.46 12.02
N LEU A 326 -6.65 19.72 12.29
CA LEU A 326 -5.82 20.52 11.38
C LEU A 326 -4.42 19.89 11.18
N MET A 327 -3.84 19.29 12.22
CA MET A 327 -2.55 18.59 12.12
C MET A 327 -2.67 17.27 11.33
N GLU A 328 -3.77 16.53 11.51
CA GLU A 328 -4.08 15.34 10.72
C GLU A 328 -4.15 15.70 9.22
N ASP A 329 -4.89 16.75 8.87
CA ASP A 329 -4.94 17.28 7.50
C ASP A 329 -3.56 17.75 7.03
N ALA A 330 -2.79 18.41 7.89
CA ALA A 330 -1.45 18.90 7.55
C ALA A 330 -0.48 17.76 7.25
N TYR A 331 -0.58 16.64 7.96
CA TYR A 331 0.22 15.45 7.68
C TYR A 331 -0.08 14.89 6.30
N GLN A 332 -1.35 14.89 5.89
CA GLN A 332 -1.75 14.47 4.55
C GLN A 332 -1.17 15.40 3.49
N ASP A 333 -1.34 16.72 3.65
CA ASP A 333 -0.83 17.70 2.70
C ASP A 333 0.70 17.64 2.61
N TYR A 334 1.38 17.55 3.75
CA TYR A 334 2.84 17.42 3.82
C TYR A 334 3.35 16.18 3.09
N LEU A 335 2.71 15.02 3.25
CA LEU A 335 3.10 13.83 2.48
C LEU A 335 2.81 13.97 1.00
N LYS A 336 1.71 14.64 0.64
CA LYS A 336 1.41 14.90 -0.76
C LYS A 336 2.44 15.82 -1.39
N GLU A 337 2.85 16.86 -0.69
CA GLU A 337 3.83 17.82 -1.20
C GLU A 337 5.25 17.23 -1.24
N ASN A 338 5.61 16.41 -0.26
CA ASN A 338 7.01 16.00 -0.04
C ASN A 338 7.25 14.51 -0.32
N GLY A 339 6.28 13.63 -0.11
CA GLY A 339 6.40 12.20 -0.42
C GLY A 339 6.39 11.88 -1.93
N ILE A 340 6.13 12.88 -2.76
CA ILE A 340 5.86 12.82 -4.20
C ILE A 340 7.05 13.44 -4.98
N PRO A 341 7.91 12.63 -5.62
CA PRO A 341 8.77 13.11 -6.71
C PRO A 341 7.95 13.87 -7.76
N GLY A 342 8.48 15.01 -8.23
CA GLY A 342 7.75 15.95 -9.12
C GLY A 342 7.31 15.43 -10.50
N GLU A 343 7.47 14.16 -10.82
CA GLU A 343 6.90 13.50 -12.00
C GLU A 343 5.83 12.47 -11.58
N THR A 344 4.55 12.80 -11.80
CA THR A 344 3.45 11.81 -11.70
C THR A 344 3.47 10.89 -12.92
N ARG A 345 3.47 9.58 -12.71
CA ARG A 345 3.19 8.60 -13.75
C ARG A 345 1.93 7.80 -13.41
N PRO A 346 1.17 7.37 -14.43
CA PRO A 346 0.05 6.48 -14.18
C PRO A 346 0.59 5.16 -13.61
N VAL A 347 -0.05 4.69 -12.55
CA VAL A 347 0.13 3.35 -11.99
C VAL A 347 -1.19 2.62 -12.14
N LEU A 348 -1.14 1.49 -12.82
CA LEU A 348 -2.27 0.58 -12.92
C LEU A 348 -2.27 -0.27 -11.65
N THR A 349 -3.22 0.01 -10.77
CA THR A 349 -3.45 -0.73 -9.54
C THR A 349 -4.53 -1.77 -9.79
N VAL A 350 -4.21 -3.04 -9.55
CA VAL A 350 -5.17 -4.13 -9.51
C VAL A 350 -5.43 -4.47 -8.05
N VAL A 351 -6.69 -4.45 -7.65
CA VAL A 351 -7.09 -4.94 -6.34
C VAL A 351 -7.94 -6.19 -6.49
N TYR A 352 -7.82 -7.10 -5.53
CA TYR A 352 -8.61 -8.32 -5.53
C TYR A 352 -8.90 -8.80 -4.13
N ASP A 353 -10.02 -9.50 -4.02
CA ASP A 353 -10.42 -10.17 -2.80
C ASP A 353 -9.84 -11.59 -2.74
N TYR A 354 -9.21 -11.93 -1.62
CA TYR A 354 -8.82 -13.29 -1.30
C TYR A 354 -8.99 -13.56 0.19
N ASN A 355 -9.76 -14.59 0.54
CA ASN A 355 -10.14 -14.93 1.92
C ASN A 355 -10.73 -13.73 2.69
N ASP A 356 -11.62 -12.98 2.04
CA ASP A 356 -12.30 -11.81 2.61
C ASP A 356 -11.33 -10.70 3.05
N GLN A 357 -10.20 -10.57 2.36
CA GLN A 357 -9.19 -9.53 2.58
C GLN A 357 -8.86 -8.84 1.25
N LEU A 358 -8.59 -7.53 1.31
CA LEU A 358 -8.17 -6.77 0.13
C LEU A 358 -6.68 -6.98 -0.11
N TYR A 359 -6.36 -7.44 -1.32
CA TYR A 359 -5.00 -7.49 -1.83
C TYR A 359 -4.81 -6.44 -2.93
N GLN A 360 -3.62 -5.85 -3.01
CA GLN A 360 -3.26 -4.87 -4.03
C GLN A 360 -1.98 -5.27 -4.75
N CYS A 361 -1.95 -5.01 -6.07
CA CYS A 361 -0.78 -5.09 -6.92
C CYS A 361 -0.69 -3.83 -7.79
N ASP A 362 0.49 -3.23 -7.88
CA ASP A 362 0.71 -1.97 -8.60
C ASP A 362 1.66 -2.20 -9.78
N TYR A 363 1.26 -1.74 -10.96
CA TYR A 363 2.05 -1.76 -12.19
C TYR A 363 2.44 -0.36 -12.62
N THR A 364 3.71 -0.21 -12.98
CA THR A 364 4.24 1.08 -13.44
C THR A 364 4.39 1.11 -14.95
N ALA A 365 4.48 2.31 -15.53
CA ALA A 365 4.77 2.46 -16.96
C ALA A 365 6.11 1.84 -17.40
N LEU A 366 7.05 1.56 -16.48
CA LEU A 366 8.29 0.86 -16.81
C LEU A 366 8.11 -0.64 -17.04
N GLU A 367 7.07 -1.23 -16.46
CA GLU A 367 6.72 -2.64 -16.60
C GLU A 367 5.78 -2.88 -17.79
N TRP A 368 5.48 -1.81 -18.54
CA TRP A 368 4.54 -1.79 -19.65
C TRP A 368 5.28 -1.86 -21.01
N PRO A 369 4.74 -2.58 -22.01
CA PRO A 369 3.50 -3.37 -21.93
C PRO A 369 3.72 -4.77 -21.32
N PRO A 370 2.82 -5.23 -20.44
CA PRO A 370 3.00 -6.47 -19.68
C PRO A 370 2.99 -7.72 -20.58
N GLU A 371 2.44 -7.63 -21.79
CA GLU A 371 2.52 -8.67 -22.80
C GLU A 371 3.95 -8.92 -23.34
N GLU A 372 4.89 -7.99 -23.18
CA GLU A 372 6.29 -8.18 -23.59
C GLU A 372 7.16 -8.79 -22.48
N ASN A 373 6.68 -8.77 -21.24
CA ASN A 373 7.40 -9.31 -20.11
C ASN A 373 6.93 -10.74 -19.81
N ASN A 374 7.80 -11.73 -20.07
CA ASN A 374 7.52 -13.15 -19.82
C ASN A 374 7.77 -13.56 -18.36
N ASN A 375 8.40 -12.68 -17.57
CA ASN A 375 8.78 -12.88 -16.18
C ASN A 375 7.94 -12.00 -15.22
N LEU A 376 6.81 -11.47 -15.71
CA LEU A 376 5.82 -10.77 -14.90
C LEU A 376 5.11 -11.79 -14.00
N GLU A 377 5.80 -12.10 -12.92
CA GLU A 377 5.24 -12.75 -11.77
C GLU A 377 4.37 -11.72 -11.04
N TRP A 378 3.06 -11.77 -11.27
CA TRP A 378 2.05 -11.00 -10.51
C TRP A 378 1.96 -11.49 -9.05
N ASN A 379 3.03 -12.06 -8.51
CA ASN A 379 2.94 -13.27 -7.71
C ASN A 379 2.58 -13.06 -6.25
N LYS A 380 2.52 -11.84 -5.73
CA LYS A 380 2.10 -11.60 -4.34
C LYS A 380 1.49 -10.21 -4.25
N GLY A 381 0.18 -10.11 -4.50
CA GLY A 381 -0.57 -8.98 -4.00
C GLY A 381 -0.27 -8.84 -2.51
N ILE A 382 -0.13 -7.61 -2.03
CA ILE A 382 0.05 -7.35 -0.61
C ILE A 382 -1.35 -7.25 -0.01
N GLN A 383 -1.61 -7.92 1.11
CA GLN A 383 -2.82 -7.67 1.88
C GLN A 383 -2.74 -6.24 2.41
N VAL A 384 -3.66 -5.38 2.00
CA VAL A 384 -3.54 -3.93 2.24
C VAL A 384 -4.65 -3.34 3.09
N ALA A 385 -5.78 -4.04 3.31
CA ALA A 385 -6.86 -3.54 4.16
C ALA A 385 -6.93 -4.27 5.53
N PRO A 386 -7.20 -3.54 6.62
CA PRO A 386 -7.25 -4.10 7.97
C PRO A 386 -8.58 -4.82 8.29
N SER A 387 -9.64 -4.57 7.51
CA SER A 387 -10.97 -5.10 7.77
C SER A 387 -11.35 -6.25 6.85
N ALA A 388 -11.90 -7.31 7.43
CA ALA A 388 -12.46 -8.41 6.67
C ALA A 388 -13.75 -8.00 5.94
N GLY A 389 -13.84 -8.31 4.65
CA GLY A 389 -14.95 -7.92 3.80
C GLY A 389 -14.75 -8.37 2.36
N GLN A 390 -15.82 -8.35 1.58
CA GLN A 390 -15.78 -8.66 0.15
C GLN A 390 -15.61 -7.36 -0.63
N TYR A 391 -14.44 -7.15 -1.22
CA TYR A 391 -14.11 -5.92 -1.94
C TYR A 391 -14.52 -6.03 -3.41
N HIS A 392 -15.48 -5.21 -3.84
CA HIS A 392 -16.13 -5.34 -5.16
C HIS A 392 -15.56 -4.41 -6.23
N ALA A 393 -15.17 -3.19 -5.85
CA ALA A 393 -14.75 -2.18 -6.82
C ALA A 393 -13.66 -1.26 -6.27
N VAL A 394 -12.89 -0.66 -7.17
CA VAL A 394 -11.85 0.32 -6.88
C VAL A 394 -11.90 1.48 -7.89
N ALA A 395 -11.61 2.69 -7.44
CA ALA A 395 -11.48 3.83 -8.32
C ALA A 395 -10.48 4.83 -7.74
N TRP A 396 -9.78 5.52 -8.64
CA TRP A 396 -9.05 6.73 -8.31
C TRP A 396 -10.02 7.90 -8.19
N TYR A 397 -9.94 8.65 -7.10
CA TYR A 397 -10.68 9.88 -6.89
C TYR A 397 -9.73 11.07 -7.00
N GLU A 398 -9.70 11.71 -8.17
CA GLU A 398 -8.78 12.80 -8.53
C GLU A 398 -8.89 13.97 -7.55
N ASN A 399 -10.10 14.35 -7.14
CA ASN A 399 -10.29 15.47 -6.21
C ASN A 399 -9.59 15.25 -4.84
N LYS A 400 -9.45 14.00 -4.39
CA LYS A 400 -8.68 13.68 -3.17
C LYS A 400 -7.29 13.11 -3.45
N GLU A 401 -6.97 12.85 -4.72
CA GLU A 401 -5.77 12.16 -5.18
C GLU A 401 -5.53 10.86 -4.41
N THR A 402 -6.57 10.03 -4.28
CA THR A 402 -6.44 8.75 -3.59
C THR A 402 -7.33 7.66 -4.18
N LEU A 403 -6.94 6.41 -3.94
CA LEU A 403 -7.74 5.24 -4.26
C LEU A 403 -8.83 5.03 -3.21
N TYR A 404 -10.01 4.68 -3.70
CA TYR A 404 -11.13 4.20 -2.92
C TYR A 404 -11.50 2.81 -3.36
N SER A 405 -11.89 1.97 -2.41
CA SER A 405 -12.46 0.66 -2.67
C SER A 405 -13.70 0.50 -1.81
N VAL A 406 -14.77 0.00 -2.41
CA VAL A 406 -16.03 -0.25 -1.73
C VAL A 406 -16.21 -1.75 -1.52
N PHE A 407 -16.73 -2.10 -0.34
CA PHE A 407 -16.78 -3.48 0.08
C PHE A 407 -18.02 -3.78 0.93
N PHE A 408 -18.38 -5.05 0.97
CA PHE A 408 -19.38 -5.58 1.89
C PHE A 408 -18.67 -6.08 3.17
N PRO A 409 -18.86 -5.43 4.34
CA PRO A 409 -18.22 -5.85 5.58
C PRO A 409 -18.72 -7.22 6.07
N MET A 410 -17.83 -8.01 6.64
CA MET A 410 -18.21 -9.25 7.33
C MET A 410 -18.62 -9.01 8.80
N TYR A 411 -19.31 -9.99 9.37
CA TYR A 411 -19.84 -9.96 10.74
C TYR A 411 -18.81 -9.51 11.79
N PRO A 412 -19.17 -8.66 12.77
CA PRO A 412 -20.53 -8.21 13.10
C PRO A 412 -21.02 -6.99 12.31
N MET A 413 -20.15 -6.38 11.50
CA MET A 413 -20.51 -5.18 10.73
C MET A 413 -21.38 -5.58 9.53
N ARG A 414 -22.47 -4.86 9.30
CA ARG A 414 -23.34 -5.03 8.14
C ARG A 414 -23.57 -3.67 7.50
N GLY A 415 -23.62 -3.61 6.17
CA GLY A 415 -23.88 -2.38 5.42
C GLY A 415 -22.95 -2.20 4.24
N LEU A 416 -22.75 -0.95 3.82
CA LEU A 416 -21.77 -0.55 2.83
C LEU A 416 -20.51 -0.06 3.56
N GLY A 417 -19.36 -0.63 3.24
CA GLY A 417 -18.06 -0.18 3.71
C GLY A 417 -17.30 0.49 2.56
N TYR A 418 -16.41 1.41 2.90
CA TYR A 418 -15.39 1.86 1.98
C TYR A 418 -14.04 1.92 2.67
N SER A 419 -13.00 1.59 1.93
CA SER A 419 -11.63 1.83 2.32
C SER A 419 -11.08 2.91 1.40
N GLU A 420 -10.30 3.82 1.96
CA GLU A 420 -9.58 4.84 1.19
C GLU A 420 -8.09 4.75 1.53
N VAL A 421 -7.23 4.96 0.54
CA VAL A 421 -5.79 4.95 0.77
C VAL A 421 -5.40 6.26 1.47
N TYR A 422 -4.93 6.13 2.71
CA TYR A 422 -4.29 7.20 3.44
C TYR A 422 -2.78 7.16 3.25
N GLN A 423 -2.10 8.16 3.80
CA GLN A 423 -0.64 8.27 3.86
C GLN A 423 0.08 6.97 4.32
N PHE A 424 -0.62 6.06 5.02
CA PHE A 424 -0.04 4.84 5.57
C PHE A 424 -0.71 3.51 5.15
N GLY A 425 -1.58 3.54 4.15
CA GLY A 425 -2.28 2.35 3.66
C GLY A 425 -3.78 2.53 3.64
N TRP A 426 -4.50 1.44 3.42
CA TRP A 426 -5.95 1.50 3.38
C TRP A 426 -6.50 1.66 4.78
N ALA A 427 -7.25 2.74 5.01
CA ALA A 427 -8.08 2.85 6.20
C ALA A 427 -9.52 2.56 5.83
N THR A 428 -10.16 1.74 6.65
CA THR A 428 -11.53 1.30 6.45
C THR A 428 -12.50 2.14 7.26
N LYS A 429 -13.59 2.59 6.62
CA LYS A 429 -14.71 3.27 7.24
C LYS A 429 -16.00 2.56 6.90
N LEU A 430 -16.89 2.47 7.89
CA LEU A 430 -18.25 2.00 7.67
C LEU A 430 -19.12 3.19 7.27
N LEU A 431 -19.85 3.07 6.16
CA LEU A 431 -20.78 4.10 5.70
C LEU A 431 -22.10 4.09 6.51
N SER A 432 -22.45 2.91 7.05
CA SER A 432 -23.69 2.56 7.78
C SER A 432 -24.87 3.53 7.65
N ASN A 433 -25.80 3.20 6.75
CA ASN A 433 -27.19 3.23 7.14
C ASN A 433 -27.36 2.11 8.19
N ASN A 434 -27.72 2.43 9.43
CA ASN A 434 -27.93 1.45 10.52
C ASN A 434 -29.06 0.43 10.26
N ASP A 435 -29.60 0.38 9.04
CA ASP A 435 -30.66 -0.52 8.64
C ASP A 435 -30.07 -1.86 8.16
N THR A 436 -29.98 -2.81 9.10
CA THR A 436 -29.54 -4.17 8.81
C THR A 436 -30.54 -5.00 8.01
N SER A 437 -31.71 -4.44 7.64
CA SER A 437 -32.70 -5.12 6.79
C SER A 437 -32.35 -5.09 5.30
N ILE A 438 -31.43 -4.20 4.89
CA ILE A 438 -31.02 -4.06 3.49
C ILE A 438 -29.67 -4.74 3.26
N TYR A 439 -29.65 -5.70 2.33
CA TYR A 439 -28.41 -6.31 1.85
C TYR A 439 -27.82 -5.53 0.68
N TYR A 440 -26.52 -5.22 0.74
CA TYR A 440 -25.78 -4.50 -0.29
C TYR A 440 -24.79 -5.45 -0.94
N SER A 441 -24.75 -5.49 -2.27
CA SER A 441 -23.85 -6.36 -3.04
C SER A 441 -23.54 -5.76 -4.40
N GLU A 442 -22.57 -6.35 -5.11
CA GLU A 442 -22.28 -6.05 -6.52
C GLU A 442 -22.13 -4.55 -6.78
N MET A 443 -20.93 -4.04 -6.48
CA MET A 443 -20.65 -2.61 -6.46
C MET A 443 -19.75 -2.23 -7.64
N ALA A 444 -19.89 -0.99 -8.10
CA ALA A 444 -19.02 -0.36 -9.08
C ALA A 444 -18.74 1.08 -8.66
N LEU A 445 -17.54 1.58 -8.98
CA LEU A 445 -17.04 2.85 -8.48
C LEU A 445 -16.44 3.68 -9.61
N ALA A 446 -16.77 4.96 -9.70
CA ALA A 446 -16.16 5.89 -10.66
C ALA A 446 -16.29 7.34 -10.19
N GLU A 447 -15.30 8.15 -10.53
CA GLU A 447 -15.39 9.60 -10.36
C GLU A 447 -16.21 10.23 -11.50
N PHE A 448 -17.09 11.16 -11.13
CA PHE A 448 -17.84 11.97 -12.07
C PHE A 448 -18.15 13.33 -11.44
N ASN A 449 -17.94 14.43 -12.17
CA ASN A 449 -18.34 15.77 -11.73
C ASN A 449 -17.87 16.10 -10.29
N ASP A 450 -16.57 15.91 -10.04
CA ASP A 450 -15.85 16.16 -8.79
C ASP A 450 -16.35 15.40 -7.55
N LYS A 451 -17.10 14.31 -7.78
CA LYS A 451 -17.59 13.39 -6.76
C LYS A 451 -17.29 11.95 -7.13
N LEU A 452 -17.10 11.13 -6.11
CA LEU A 452 -16.96 9.69 -6.29
C LEU A 452 -18.34 9.03 -6.19
N TYR A 453 -18.76 8.30 -7.22
CA TYR A 453 -20.05 7.61 -7.25
C TYR A 453 -19.87 6.12 -7.07
N CYS A 454 -20.67 5.53 -6.19
CA CYS A 454 -20.79 4.09 -6.02
C CYS A 454 -22.18 3.65 -6.46
N VAL A 455 -22.27 2.76 -7.45
CA VAL A 455 -23.50 2.09 -7.87
C VAL A 455 -23.47 0.66 -7.34
N PHE A 456 -24.58 0.20 -6.78
CA PHE A 456 -24.65 -1.11 -6.13
C PHE A 456 -26.06 -1.70 -6.21
N VAL A 457 -26.17 -3.00 -5.93
CA VAL A 457 -27.45 -3.68 -5.76
C VAL A 457 -27.89 -3.62 -4.29
N ALA A 458 -29.06 -3.05 -4.05
CA ALA A 458 -29.71 -3.06 -2.74
C ALA A 458 -30.88 -4.04 -2.75
N THR A 459 -30.95 -4.92 -1.74
CA THR A 459 -31.99 -5.95 -1.62
C THR A 459 -32.80 -5.76 -0.33
N PRO A 460 -33.90 -4.97 -0.38
CA PRO A 460 -34.91 -4.95 0.67
C PRO A 460 -35.84 -6.17 0.51
N GLU A 461 -36.79 -6.14 -0.43
CA GLU A 461 -37.65 -7.28 -0.82
C GLU A 461 -37.39 -7.73 -2.27
N THR A 462 -37.23 -6.78 -3.19
CA THR A 462 -36.86 -7.03 -4.59
C THR A 462 -35.59 -6.24 -4.88
N PRO A 463 -34.56 -6.83 -5.53
CA PRO A 463 -33.31 -6.14 -5.78
C PRO A 463 -33.52 -4.92 -6.69
N ARG A 464 -32.78 -3.85 -6.40
CA ARG A 464 -32.78 -2.58 -7.16
C ARG A 464 -31.35 -2.11 -7.35
N PHE A 465 -31.08 -1.48 -8.49
CA PHE A 465 -29.88 -0.65 -8.63
C PHE A 465 -30.06 0.63 -7.83
N CYS A 466 -29.07 0.96 -7.01
CA CYS A 466 -29.01 2.17 -6.21
C CYS A 466 -27.65 2.84 -6.39
N TYR A 467 -27.56 4.13 -6.08
CA TYR A 467 -26.30 4.85 -6.05
C TYR A 467 -26.16 5.73 -4.80
N THR A 468 -24.91 5.98 -4.42
CA THR A 468 -24.50 7.02 -3.46
C THR A 468 -23.32 7.78 -4.05
N SER A 469 -23.08 8.99 -3.55
CA SER A 469 -21.96 9.84 -3.95
C SER A 469 -21.21 10.39 -2.75
N PHE A 470 -19.89 10.49 -2.86
CA PHE A 470 -19.01 11.10 -1.88
C PHE A 470 -18.55 12.46 -2.38
N ASP A 471 -18.74 13.49 -1.56
CA ASP A 471 -18.28 14.86 -1.83
C ASP A 471 -17.15 15.21 -0.87
N ARG A 472 -15.99 15.60 -1.40
CA ARG A 472 -14.81 15.97 -0.59
C ARG A 472 -15.13 17.13 0.34
N ASN A 473 -15.93 18.10 -0.10
CA ASN A 473 -16.18 19.33 0.65
C ASN A 473 -16.91 19.08 1.97
N ASN A 474 -17.76 18.04 1.99
CA ASN A 474 -18.51 17.65 3.18
C ASN A 474 -17.92 16.39 3.85
N ASN A 475 -16.87 15.82 3.25
CA ASN A 475 -16.20 14.57 3.67
C ASN A 475 -17.20 13.44 4.01
N ALA A 476 -18.30 13.34 3.26
CA ALA A 476 -19.42 12.49 3.59
C ALA A 476 -20.08 11.88 2.34
N TRP A 477 -20.58 10.66 2.49
CA TRP A 477 -21.41 9.98 1.50
C TRP A 477 -22.88 10.41 1.62
N THR A 478 -23.57 10.52 0.49
CA THR A 478 -25.01 10.79 0.44
C THR A 478 -25.83 9.54 0.77
N SER A 479 -27.08 9.73 1.19
CA SER A 479 -27.99 8.60 1.35
C SER A 479 -28.25 7.90 0.02
N PRO A 480 -28.35 6.54 0.00
CA PRO A 480 -28.68 5.78 -1.20
C PRO A 480 -29.94 6.27 -1.93
N LYS A 481 -29.84 6.39 -3.26
CA LYS A 481 -30.94 6.73 -4.17
C LYS A 481 -31.14 5.62 -5.20
N GLN A 482 -32.40 5.32 -5.54
CA GLN A 482 -32.73 4.28 -6.51
C GLN A 482 -32.52 4.76 -7.96
N ILE A 483 -31.99 3.88 -8.82
CA ILE A 483 -31.85 4.11 -10.27
C ILE A 483 -33.02 3.46 -11.00
N GLY A 484 -33.96 4.27 -11.50
CA GLY A 484 -35.10 3.80 -12.27
C GLY A 484 -35.89 2.69 -11.59
N ASN A 485 -36.60 1.86 -12.36
CA ASN A 485 -37.31 0.68 -11.87
C ASN A 485 -36.76 -0.60 -12.50
N TYR A 486 -35.44 -0.76 -12.43
CA TYR A 486 -34.73 -1.91 -13.01
C TYR A 486 -34.53 -3.00 -11.94
N VAL A 487 -34.81 -4.25 -12.30
CA VAL A 487 -34.53 -5.43 -11.45
C VAL A 487 -33.19 -6.02 -11.89
N PRO A 488 -32.11 -5.91 -11.09
CA PRO A 488 -30.77 -6.35 -11.48
C PRO A 488 -30.68 -7.84 -11.84
N LYS A 489 -29.88 -8.15 -12.87
CA LYS A 489 -29.50 -9.52 -13.30
C LYS A 489 -27.99 -9.70 -13.52
N SER A 490 -27.20 -8.65 -13.32
CA SER A 490 -25.74 -8.67 -13.33
C SER A 490 -25.20 -7.67 -12.32
N SER A 491 -23.89 -7.72 -12.08
CA SER A 491 -23.19 -6.63 -11.42
C SER A 491 -23.25 -5.37 -12.30
N PRO A 492 -23.35 -4.17 -11.69
CA PRO A 492 -23.22 -2.92 -12.43
C PRO A 492 -21.75 -2.72 -12.84
N ALA A 493 -21.54 -2.00 -13.93
CA ALA A 493 -20.23 -1.44 -14.28
C ALA A 493 -20.43 0.03 -14.65
N ILE A 494 -19.58 0.94 -14.14
CA ILE A 494 -19.74 2.38 -14.37
C ILE A 494 -18.47 3.06 -14.87
N ALA A 495 -18.63 4.04 -15.76
CA ALA A 495 -17.53 4.90 -16.24
C ALA A 495 -18.06 6.28 -16.62
N ALA A 496 -17.27 7.33 -16.36
CA ALA A 496 -17.57 8.67 -16.81
C ALA A 496 -17.12 8.87 -18.26
N TYR A 497 -18.01 9.44 -19.09
CA TYR A 497 -17.72 9.79 -20.48
C TYR A 497 -18.61 10.95 -20.92
N ASN A 498 -18.08 11.88 -21.72
CA ASN A 498 -18.84 12.96 -22.35
C ASN A 498 -19.83 13.70 -21.42
N ASN A 499 -19.36 14.10 -20.23
CA ASN A 499 -20.17 14.77 -19.18
C ASN A 499 -21.37 13.95 -18.64
N LYS A 500 -21.35 12.62 -18.80
CA LYS A 500 -22.31 11.70 -18.20
C LYS A 500 -21.58 10.59 -17.44
N LEU A 501 -22.24 10.02 -16.44
CA LEU A 501 -21.83 8.75 -15.82
C LEU A 501 -22.65 7.62 -16.43
N TYR A 502 -22.00 6.69 -17.11
CA TYR A 502 -22.66 5.54 -17.72
C TYR A 502 -22.69 4.35 -16.78
N LEU A 503 -23.80 3.62 -16.79
CA LEU A 503 -24.02 2.33 -16.17
C LEU A 503 -24.28 1.31 -17.27
N ALA A 504 -23.39 0.32 -17.39
CA ALA A 504 -23.65 -0.92 -18.12
C ALA A 504 -24.18 -1.98 -17.14
N CYS A 505 -25.34 -2.54 -17.45
CA CYS A 505 -25.96 -3.54 -16.59
C CYS A 505 -26.89 -4.47 -17.37
N ARG A 506 -27.22 -5.61 -16.78
CA ARG A 506 -28.35 -6.45 -17.18
C ARG A 506 -29.46 -6.33 -16.15
N HIS A 507 -30.70 -6.22 -16.61
CA HIS A 507 -31.87 -6.19 -15.75
C HIS A 507 -33.01 -7.01 -16.35
N GLU A 508 -34.06 -7.29 -15.57
CA GLU A 508 -35.31 -7.83 -16.13
C GLU A 508 -35.88 -6.82 -17.12
N ASP A 509 -36.07 -7.25 -18.36
CA ASP A 509 -36.80 -6.49 -19.37
C ASP A 509 -37.88 -7.37 -20.01
N ASN A 510 -38.87 -6.72 -20.60
CA ASN A 510 -39.94 -7.43 -21.32
C ASN A 510 -39.49 -7.90 -22.72
N LEU A 511 -38.27 -7.54 -23.14
CA LEU A 511 -37.78 -7.79 -24.49
C LEU A 511 -37.06 -9.13 -24.59
N ASN A 512 -36.60 -9.76 -23.50
CA ASN A 512 -35.90 -11.06 -23.45
C ASN A 512 -34.68 -11.20 -24.40
N GLU A 513 -34.35 -10.17 -25.17
CA GLU A 513 -33.38 -10.14 -26.27
C GLU A 513 -32.22 -9.17 -26.02
N ALA A 514 -32.33 -8.29 -25.00
CA ALA A 514 -31.24 -7.40 -24.64
C ALA A 514 -30.18 -8.15 -23.82
N TYR A 515 -28.96 -8.10 -24.33
CA TYR A 515 -27.77 -8.68 -23.72
C TYR A 515 -27.32 -7.84 -22.52
N TYR A 516 -27.26 -6.52 -22.70
CA TYR A 516 -27.13 -5.52 -21.62
C TYR A 516 -27.77 -4.18 -22.05
N SER A 517 -27.94 -3.30 -21.06
CA SER A 517 -28.46 -1.95 -21.22
C SER A 517 -27.41 -0.93 -20.79
N LEU A 518 -27.38 0.20 -21.50
CA LEU A 518 -26.68 1.41 -21.09
C LEU A 518 -27.69 2.41 -20.54
N ILE A 519 -27.42 2.89 -19.33
CA ILE A 519 -28.18 3.92 -18.64
C ILE A 519 -27.17 5.02 -18.29
N ALA A 520 -27.51 6.28 -18.49
CA ALA A 520 -26.59 7.39 -18.22
C ALA A 520 -27.18 8.40 -17.25
N MET A 521 -26.33 8.99 -16.41
CA MET A 521 -26.67 10.04 -15.48
C MET A 521 -26.05 11.36 -15.92
N ASP A 522 -26.84 12.43 -15.93
CA ASP A 522 -26.36 13.79 -16.16
C ASP A 522 -25.79 14.45 -14.87
N LYS A 523 -25.24 15.66 -14.99
CA LYS A 523 -24.72 16.43 -13.84
C LYS A 523 -25.79 16.85 -12.82
N SER A 524 -27.07 16.78 -13.18
CA SER A 524 -28.21 17.04 -12.30
C SER A 524 -28.69 15.77 -11.59
N GLU A 525 -27.94 14.66 -11.72
CA GLU A 525 -28.25 13.34 -11.18
C GLU A 525 -29.53 12.70 -11.76
N ASN A 526 -29.91 13.06 -13.00
CA ASN A 526 -31.02 12.40 -13.70
C ASN A 526 -30.52 11.22 -14.51
N TRP A 527 -31.08 10.03 -14.26
CA TRP A 527 -30.77 8.81 -14.99
C TRP A 527 -31.73 8.60 -16.16
N GLU A 528 -31.19 8.36 -17.35
CA GLU A 528 -31.93 8.05 -18.58
C GLU A 528 -31.45 6.75 -19.24
N HIS A 529 -32.38 6.00 -19.84
CA HIS A 529 -32.03 4.85 -20.67
C HIS A 529 -31.43 5.34 -22.00
N VAL A 530 -30.28 4.79 -22.38
CA VAL A 530 -29.54 5.19 -23.59
C VAL A 530 -29.70 4.15 -24.70
N TYR A 531 -29.39 2.89 -24.38
CA TYR A 531 -29.28 1.85 -25.40
C TYR A 531 -29.51 0.45 -24.82
N ASN A 532 -30.04 -0.46 -25.66
CA ASN A 532 -30.07 -1.89 -25.40
C ASN A 532 -29.26 -2.60 -26.47
N ALA A 533 -28.22 -3.34 -26.07
CA ALA A 533 -27.42 -4.13 -26.99
C ALA A 533 -28.06 -5.51 -27.18
N GLY A 534 -28.40 -5.87 -28.42
CA GLY A 534 -28.89 -7.21 -28.76
C GLY A 534 -27.76 -8.14 -29.21
N HIS A 535 -27.64 -9.33 -28.61
CA HIS A 535 -26.70 -10.35 -29.10
C HIS A 535 -27.08 -11.78 -28.70
N ASP A 536 -26.50 -12.76 -29.41
CA ASP A 536 -26.64 -14.18 -29.15
C ASP A 536 -25.68 -14.68 -28.04
N GLY A 537 -26.21 -15.35 -27.01
CA GLY A 537 -25.44 -16.08 -25.99
C GLY A 537 -25.85 -15.75 -24.56
N GLU A 538 -25.23 -16.42 -23.59
CA GLU A 538 -25.45 -16.16 -22.16
C GLU A 538 -24.45 -15.12 -21.64
N LEU A 539 -24.96 -13.96 -21.20
CA LEU A 539 -24.16 -12.93 -20.51
C LEU A 539 -23.82 -13.38 -19.10
N ARG A 540 -22.52 -13.31 -18.77
CA ARG A 540 -22.02 -13.56 -17.42
C ARG A 540 -21.72 -12.27 -16.69
N GLN A 541 -20.78 -11.46 -17.18
CA GLN A 541 -20.42 -10.18 -16.57
C GLN A 541 -20.06 -9.08 -17.55
N LEU A 542 -19.99 -7.86 -17.03
CA LEU A 542 -19.77 -6.61 -17.75
C LEU A 542 -18.63 -5.82 -17.12
N GLY A 543 -17.88 -5.11 -17.97
CA GLY A 543 -17.05 -4.00 -17.57
C GLY A 543 -17.21 -2.85 -18.55
N ILE A 544 -16.80 -1.65 -18.16
CA ILE A 544 -16.91 -0.46 -18.99
C ILE A 544 -15.74 0.48 -18.73
N ALA A 545 -15.18 1.07 -19.78
CA ALA A 545 -14.11 2.05 -19.66
C ALA A 545 -14.19 3.11 -20.77
N LEU A 546 -13.68 4.30 -20.46
CA LEU A 546 -13.28 5.28 -21.46
C LEU A 546 -11.98 4.80 -22.11
N PHE A 547 -11.93 4.75 -23.44
CA PHE A 547 -10.71 4.50 -24.18
C PHE A 547 -10.62 5.47 -25.36
N GLU A 548 -9.55 6.27 -25.39
CA GLU A 548 -9.42 7.43 -26.27
C GLU A 548 -10.61 8.40 -26.09
N ASP A 549 -11.47 8.52 -27.11
CA ASP A 549 -12.66 9.36 -27.15
C ASP A 549 -13.96 8.53 -27.24
N LYS A 550 -13.90 7.25 -26.87
CA LYS A 550 -14.99 6.27 -27.02
C LYS A 550 -15.24 5.55 -25.71
N LEU A 551 -16.50 5.15 -25.52
CA LEU A 551 -16.90 4.28 -24.42
C LEU A 551 -16.86 2.83 -24.90
N VAL A 552 -16.12 1.98 -24.20
CA VAL A 552 -16.02 0.55 -24.53
C VAL A 552 -16.66 -0.27 -23.43
N VAL A 553 -17.63 -1.11 -23.81
CA VAL A 553 -18.27 -2.08 -22.92
C VAL A 553 -17.73 -3.46 -23.24
N GLY A 554 -17.04 -4.09 -22.30
CA GLY A 554 -16.57 -5.46 -22.40
C GLY A 554 -17.50 -6.43 -21.70
N VAL A 555 -17.69 -7.62 -22.27
CA VAL A 555 -18.57 -8.65 -21.73
C VAL A 555 -17.98 -10.03 -21.91
N THR A 556 -18.17 -10.89 -20.91
CA THR A 556 -17.80 -12.30 -20.99
C THR A 556 -19.02 -13.14 -21.36
N ASN A 557 -18.84 -14.08 -22.30
CA ASN A 557 -19.96 -14.88 -22.78
C ASN A 557 -19.57 -16.26 -23.30
N THR A 558 -20.60 -17.10 -23.46
CA THR A 558 -20.54 -18.32 -24.24
C THR A 558 -21.29 -18.10 -25.55
N ASN A 559 -20.60 -18.29 -26.68
CA ASN A 559 -21.22 -18.19 -28.01
C ASN A 559 -22.09 -19.43 -28.32
N LYS A 560 -22.80 -19.40 -29.47
CA LYS A 560 -23.69 -20.50 -29.91
C LYS A 560 -22.97 -21.84 -30.09
N ASP A 561 -21.67 -21.82 -30.37
CA ASP A 561 -20.84 -23.02 -30.54
C ASP A 561 -20.24 -23.53 -29.22
N GLY A 562 -20.62 -22.93 -28.08
CA GLY A 562 -20.12 -23.29 -26.76
C GLY A 562 -18.72 -22.76 -26.44
N ARG A 563 -18.14 -21.88 -27.29
CA ARG A 563 -16.84 -21.27 -27.04
C ARG A 563 -16.98 -20.05 -26.14
N TYR A 564 -16.06 -19.91 -25.20
CA TYR A 564 -15.97 -18.73 -24.34
C TYR A 564 -15.30 -17.59 -25.08
N MET A 565 -15.89 -16.40 -24.94
CA MET A 565 -15.43 -15.21 -25.63
C MET A 565 -15.39 -14.04 -24.65
N LEU A 566 -14.40 -13.19 -24.87
CA LEU A 566 -14.42 -11.81 -24.44
C LEU A 566 -14.91 -10.97 -25.62
N ARG A 567 -16.09 -10.36 -25.47
CA ARG A 567 -16.68 -9.47 -26.48
C ARG A 567 -16.58 -8.03 -26.02
N TYR A 568 -16.62 -7.13 -27.00
CA TYR A 568 -16.69 -5.71 -26.72
C TYR A 568 -17.64 -5.00 -27.68
N SER A 569 -18.17 -3.88 -27.23
CA SER A 569 -18.95 -2.93 -28.03
C SER A 569 -18.38 -1.53 -27.82
N VAL A 570 -18.33 -0.75 -28.90
CA VAL A 570 -17.75 0.59 -28.91
C VAL A 570 -18.86 1.59 -29.17
N TYR A 571 -18.88 2.65 -28.36
CA TYR A 571 -19.86 3.72 -28.44
C TYR A 571 -19.16 5.08 -28.51
N LYS A 572 -19.78 6.01 -29.24
CA LYS A 572 -19.40 7.42 -29.26
C LYS A 572 -20.66 8.26 -29.36
N ASP A 573 -20.78 9.27 -28.50
CA ASP A 573 -21.95 10.17 -28.46
C ASP A 573 -23.29 9.41 -28.43
N ASP A 574 -23.44 8.46 -27.50
CA ASP A 574 -24.64 7.61 -27.33
C ASP A 574 -24.98 6.70 -28.54
N LYS A 575 -24.08 6.58 -29.52
CA LYS A 575 -24.27 5.73 -30.71
C LYS A 575 -23.31 4.56 -30.72
N TRP A 576 -23.84 3.37 -31.03
CA TRP A 576 -23.04 2.18 -31.28
C TRP A 576 -22.25 2.34 -32.59
N LEU A 577 -20.93 2.15 -32.52
CA LEU A 577 -20.02 2.23 -33.65
C LEU A 577 -19.64 0.86 -34.22
N GLY A 578 -19.62 -0.16 -33.37
CA GLY A 578 -19.10 -1.47 -33.73
C GLY A 578 -18.81 -2.34 -32.51
N GLY A 579 -18.30 -3.53 -32.76
CA GLY A 579 -17.90 -4.46 -31.72
C GLY A 579 -17.20 -5.67 -32.30
N GLY A 580 -16.66 -6.50 -31.42
CA GLY A 580 -15.93 -7.69 -31.82
C GLY A 580 -15.77 -8.66 -30.66
N SER A 581 -14.94 -9.67 -30.87
CA SER A 581 -14.72 -10.72 -29.89
C SER A 581 -13.37 -11.39 -30.06
N THR A 582 -12.76 -11.81 -28.96
CA THR A 582 -11.61 -12.71 -28.94
C THR A 582 -11.96 -13.96 -28.11
N PRO A 583 -11.58 -15.17 -28.55
CA PRO A 583 -11.82 -16.38 -27.77
C PRO A 583 -10.99 -16.41 -26.48
N THR A 584 -11.54 -17.00 -25.43
CA THR A 584 -10.84 -17.23 -24.15
C THR A 584 -10.71 -18.73 -23.89
N GLU A 585 -9.69 -19.13 -23.11
CA GLU A 585 -9.41 -20.55 -22.82
C GLU A 585 -10.45 -21.20 -21.88
N ASP A 586 -11.11 -20.41 -21.03
CA ASP A 586 -12.05 -20.89 -20.00
C ASP A 586 -13.24 -19.89 -19.89
N PRO A 587 -14.36 -20.28 -19.23
CA PRO A 587 -15.46 -19.37 -18.96
C PRO A 587 -14.97 -18.27 -18.03
N ALA A 588 -15.08 -17.03 -18.50
CA ALA A 588 -14.75 -15.89 -17.68
C ALA A 588 -15.95 -15.47 -16.81
N PHE A 589 -15.78 -15.43 -15.48
CA PHE A 589 -16.89 -15.18 -14.54
C PHE A 589 -17.09 -13.68 -14.29
N PHE A 590 -16.02 -12.91 -14.13
CA PHE A 590 -15.98 -11.45 -14.00
C PHE A 590 -15.04 -10.84 -15.04
N THR A 591 -15.26 -9.58 -15.38
CA THR A 591 -14.35 -8.79 -16.21
C THR A 591 -14.40 -7.32 -15.83
N THR A 592 -13.28 -6.62 -15.94
CA THR A 592 -13.17 -5.17 -15.81
C THR A 592 -12.24 -4.64 -16.91
N LEU A 593 -12.37 -3.34 -17.21
CA LEU A 593 -11.61 -2.66 -18.26
C LEU A 593 -11.04 -1.37 -17.71
N MET A 594 -9.84 -1.00 -18.18
CA MET A 594 -9.25 0.30 -17.86
C MET A 594 -8.29 0.73 -18.95
N GLU A 595 -8.28 2.01 -19.29
CA GLU A 595 -7.24 2.57 -20.15
C GLU A 595 -5.96 2.75 -19.34
N PHE A 596 -4.85 2.29 -19.89
CA PHE A 596 -3.53 2.53 -19.33
C PHE A 596 -2.47 2.56 -20.44
N ASN A 597 -1.65 3.62 -20.45
CA ASN A 597 -0.58 3.80 -21.44
C ASN A 597 -1.04 3.58 -22.90
N ASN A 598 -2.17 4.20 -23.27
CA ASN A 598 -2.77 4.16 -24.60
C ASN A 598 -3.21 2.77 -25.08
N LYS A 599 -3.37 1.80 -24.17
CA LYS A 599 -4.08 0.56 -24.49
C LYS A 599 -5.24 0.36 -23.54
N LEU A 600 -6.22 -0.39 -24.02
CA LEU A 600 -7.33 -0.86 -23.21
C LEU A 600 -6.92 -2.17 -22.53
N PHE A 601 -6.81 -2.14 -21.21
CA PHE A 601 -6.48 -3.28 -20.38
C PHE A 601 -7.75 -4.04 -20.03
N PHE A 602 -7.82 -5.32 -20.40
CA PHE A 602 -8.89 -6.23 -20.00
C PHE A 602 -8.38 -7.17 -18.94
N VAL A 603 -9.07 -7.24 -17.80
CA VAL A 603 -8.83 -8.27 -16.78
C VAL A 603 -10.08 -9.11 -16.65
N TYR A 604 -9.91 -10.42 -16.55
CA TYR A 604 -11.01 -11.35 -16.35
C TYR A 604 -10.55 -12.55 -15.51
N ASN A 605 -11.45 -13.15 -14.74
CA ASN A 605 -11.17 -14.41 -14.05
C ASN A 605 -11.88 -15.58 -14.72
N THR A 606 -11.37 -16.80 -14.53
CA THR A 606 -12.00 -18.04 -14.97
C THR A 606 -12.93 -18.62 -13.89
N ASN A 607 -13.70 -19.67 -14.23
CA ASN A 607 -14.57 -20.37 -13.27
C ASN A 607 -13.81 -20.89 -12.02
N ASP A 608 -12.54 -21.28 -12.17
CA ASP A 608 -11.67 -21.68 -11.06
C ASP A 608 -10.91 -20.50 -10.43
N ARG A 609 -11.38 -19.28 -10.68
CA ARG A 609 -10.93 -18.00 -10.10
C ARG A 609 -9.54 -17.54 -10.54
N ARG A 610 -8.88 -18.22 -11.48
CA ARG A 610 -7.59 -17.77 -12.01
C ARG A 610 -7.78 -16.47 -12.78
N LEU A 611 -6.93 -15.50 -12.51
CA LEU A 611 -6.96 -14.21 -13.22
C LEU A 611 -6.16 -14.27 -14.53
N PHE A 612 -6.64 -13.54 -15.53
CA PHE A 612 -6.03 -13.39 -16.84
C PHE A 612 -6.15 -11.94 -17.28
N PHE A 613 -5.24 -11.52 -18.16
CA PHE A 613 -5.33 -10.23 -18.82
C PHE A 613 -5.00 -10.31 -20.31
N CYS A 614 -5.47 -9.31 -21.05
CA CYS A 614 -4.95 -8.95 -22.36
C CYS A 614 -5.05 -7.44 -22.56
N THR A 615 -4.26 -6.90 -23.47
CA THR A 615 -4.35 -5.50 -23.89
C THR A 615 -5.02 -5.42 -25.26
N ALA A 616 -5.59 -4.27 -25.57
CA ALA A 616 -6.13 -4.01 -26.89
C ALA A 616 -5.88 -2.57 -27.35
N GLU A 617 -5.71 -2.41 -28.65
CA GLU A 617 -5.58 -1.12 -29.31
C GLU A 617 -6.58 -1.06 -30.46
N PHE A 618 -7.02 0.14 -30.81
CA PHE A 618 -7.82 0.29 -32.01
C PHE A 618 -7.02 -0.05 -33.28
N ASP A 619 -7.73 -0.56 -34.27
CA ASP A 619 -7.25 -0.61 -35.64
C ASP A 619 -7.09 0.81 -36.22
N SER A 620 -6.46 0.92 -37.39
CA SER A 620 -6.24 2.21 -38.05
C SER A 620 -7.53 2.99 -38.37
N HIS A 621 -8.70 2.32 -38.31
CA HIS A 621 -10.00 2.92 -38.58
C HIS A 621 -10.74 3.32 -37.29
N GLY A 622 -10.24 2.97 -36.10
CA GLY A 622 -10.85 3.34 -34.82
C GLY A 622 -12.16 2.61 -34.51
N THR A 623 -12.41 1.46 -35.14
CA THR A 623 -13.71 0.76 -35.03
C THR A 623 -13.61 -0.63 -34.42
N HIS A 624 -12.46 -1.29 -34.57
CA HIS A 624 -12.22 -2.63 -34.04
C HIS A 624 -10.98 -2.62 -33.16
N LEU A 625 -11.04 -3.37 -32.07
CA LEU A 625 -9.92 -3.64 -31.19
C LEU A 625 -9.09 -4.83 -31.71
N ARG A 626 -7.78 -4.66 -31.72
CA ARG A 626 -6.78 -5.72 -31.91
C ARG A 626 -6.23 -6.11 -30.55
N PHE A 627 -6.41 -7.38 -30.18
CA PHE A 627 -6.01 -7.91 -28.87
C PHE A 627 -4.58 -8.45 -28.90
N SER A 628 -3.87 -8.30 -27.78
CA SER A 628 -2.67 -9.05 -27.46
C SER A 628 -3.00 -10.53 -27.19
N GLN A 629 -1.96 -11.35 -27.03
CA GLN A 629 -2.14 -12.68 -26.46
C GLN A 629 -2.70 -12.56 -25.03
N HIS A 630 -3.62 -13.47 -24.69
CA HIS A 630 -4.15 -13.62 -23.34
C HIS A 630 -3.07 -14.25 -22.45
N LYS A 631 -2.76 -13.60 -21.33
CA LYS A 631 -1.76 -14.06 -20.36
C LYS A 631 -2.41 -14.35 -19.02
N ARG A 632 -1.95 -15.40 -18.35
CA ARG A 632 -2.37 -15.73 -16.99
C ARG A 632 -1.66 -14.83 -15.99
N ILE A 633 -2.41 -14.35 -15.02
CA ILE A 633 -1.90 -13.71 -13.81
C ILE A 633 -1.58 -14.85 -12.84
N MET A 634 -0.29 -15.19 -12.72
CA MET A 634 0.16 -16.33 -11.92
C MET A 634 -0.04 -16.08 -10.42
N ASN A 635 -0.26 -17.17 -9.66
CA ASN A 635 -0.39 -17.21 -8.19
C ASN A 635 -1.50 -16.34 -7.56
N ASN A 636 -2.40 -15.77 -8.35
CA ASN A 636 -3.60 -15.09 -7.84
C ASN A 636 -4.87 -15.85 -8.27
N ASN A 637 -5.73 -16.12 -7.30
CA ASN A 637 -7.07 -16.64 -7.52
C ASN A 637 -8.07 -15.74 -6.79
N ALA A 638 -8.91 -15.03 -7.52
CA ALA A 638 -9.84 -14.07 -6.94
C ALA A 638 -11.24 -14.25 -7.51
N LEU A 639 -12.24 -14.20 -6.61
CA LEU A 639 -13.64 -14.14 -7.04
C LEU A 639 -14.00 -12.73 -7.46
N PHE A 640 -13.67 -11.74 -6.63
CA PHE A 640 -13.88 -10.32 -6.90
C PHE A 640 -12.53 -9.64 -7.11
N PHE A 641 -12.45 -8.78 -8.13
CA PHE A 641 -11.30 -7.96 -8.44
C PHE A 641 -11.76 -6.76 -9.23
N ASP A 642 -10.98 -5.69 -9.15
CA ASP A 642 -11.19 -4.51 -9.98
C ASP A 642 -9.87 -3.77 -10.19
N VAL A 643 -9.86 -2.82 -11.12
CA VAL A 643 -8.65 -2.09 -11.50
C VAL A 643 -8.88 -0.59 -11.47
N ALA A 644 -7.86 0.16 -11.04
CA ALA A 644 -7.85 1.61 -11.10
C ALA A 644 -6.50 2.08 -11.64
N VAL A 645 -6.51 3.15 -12.43
CA VAL A 645 -5.27 3.87 -12.75
C VAL A 645 -5.18 5.07 -11.82
N ARG A 646 -4.19 5.07 -10.94
CA ARG A 646 -3.88 6.20 -10.08
C ARG A 646 -2.71 7.00 -10.63
N LYS A 647 -2.68 8.28 -10.35
CA LYS A 647 -1.45 9.07 -10.50
C LYS A 647 -0.56 8.73 -9.32
N SER A 648 0.59 8.10 -9.59
CA SER A 648 1.57 7.75 -8.57
C SER A 648 2.85 8.51 -8.84
N ASN A 649 3.48 8.96 -7.76
CA ASN A 649 4.75 9.68 -7.80
C ASN A 649 5.92 8.80 -7.40
N LEU A 650 5.74 7.48 -7.35
CA LEU A 650 6.84 6.57 -7.10
C LEU A 650 7.98 6.84 -8.10
N PRO A 651 9.20 7.16 -7.63
CA PRO A 651 10.29 7.56 -8.49
C PRO A 651 10.72 6.40 -9.37
N LEU A 652 10.58 6.60 -10.67
CA LEU A 652 11.17 5.73 -11.67
C LEU A 652 11.72 6.64 -12.78
N PHE A 653 12.96 7.09 -12.59
CA PHE A 653 13.69 7.81 -13.62
C PHE A 653 13.65 6.98 -14.92
N PRO A 654 13.33 7.60 -16.07
CA PRO A 654 13.20 6.86 -17.31
C PRO A 654 14.56 6.27 -17.69
N PRO A 655 14.66 4.98 -18.07
CA PRO A 655 15.77 4.57 -18.90
C PRO A 655 15.66 5.39 -20.19
N LYS A 656 16.58 6.32 -20.44
CA LYS A 656 16.83 6.77 -21.82
C LYS A 656 17.18 5.52 -22.61
N MET A 657 16.24 5.03 -23.40
CA MET A 657 16.48 3.99 -24.38
C MET A 657 17.18 4.65 -25.57
N ASN A 658 18.42 4.25 -25.81
CA ASN A 658 19.03 4.31 -27.12
C ASN A 658 19.21 2.87 -27.60
#